data_AF-C0BXV3-F1
#
_entry.id   AF-C0BXV3-F1
#
_cell.length_a   1.000
_cell.length_b   1.000
_cell.length_c   1.000
_cell.angle_alpha   90.00
_cell.angle_beta   90.00
_cell.angle_gamma   90.00
#
_symmetry.space_group_name_H-M   'P 1'
#
loop_
_entity.id
_entity.type
_entity.pdbx_description
1 polymer ?
#
loop_
_entity_poly.entity_id
_entity_poly.type
_entity_poly.pdbx_seq_one_letter_code
_entity_poly.pdbx_strand_id
1 'polypeptide(L)'
;MLTLAQAKKLAYLNSADYTKVKSKINLQKIKYTEAVKSIALKQKNMLTFRWSPLLKFKFPERPDMAELYDWLYKPIQLQTALSELMHELQDVKYAVDEKVSNLYVAAYAAQEKITFTEARLDSADGTLKRNEWKVKTGEGAQADVDKGKTQMKKLTTDVSLLMRQHETAKKKLGNAVGLDLSWGYRFENPYVKGKIGRSMLKELTEYTLSRDQGCYEAGLNARAGLISMELNERMLKVKYKKYMPYIQSYINQARQGQKIDKDAFKASYDQFLHALDSRWQGNFKILFIKISKEWLKGALDGVRYIEDDPYVMYTQVLEYADFKLEQDNKKKEVEEAVSDRFEALITSRNALDALRETVTDMEGKLQKQLALNRQGKLSFEELNAQQEEYEEYEIEMLDTLADYSSQLYSFDRLTCGGITKYLEEGSLSADTVAGGESYLVQEDGEGAYYTLESRMEDNIFLLHVRIPEDFKVKVTDYELWVDGTQVGDRTKAGDPLKHLALTLDDVQSAAVRFYNKDAFVDECKIDPMVSQGTLDIKGEYKAAEKKAEKKAADYSYTFRSSTGMAELKIEPAAGEGIAYYQVTDRDGQAVFEKKLVPAGEPFRYLEVAAKDQKNLRITFYDADKKKLYTGEFQPDTLQITVQEE
;
A
#
# COMPACT_ATOMS: atom_id res chain seq x y z
N MET A 1 -2.25 33.90 -20.89
CA MET A 1 -2.90 32.62 -21.23
C MET A 1 -2.75 31.71 -20.02
N LEU A 2 -3.83 31.05 -19.59
CA LEU A 2 -3.80 30.08 -18.49
C LEU A 2 -3.92 28.68 -19.08
N THR A 3 -3.01 27.76 -18.79
CA THR A 3 -3.08 26.37 -19.27
C THR A 3 -3.84 25.48 -18.28
N LEU A 4 -4.36 24.33 -18.74
CA LEU A 4 -5.03 23.37 -17.86
C LEU A 4 -4.08 22.84 -16.76
N ALA A 5 -2.82 22.57 -17.11
CA ALA A 5 -1.81 22.09 -16.15
C ALA A 5 -1.54 23.13 -15.04
N GLN A 6 -1.49 24.42 -15.39
CA GLN A 6 -1.36 25.49 -14.41
C GLN A 6 -2.58 25.58 -13.50
N ALA A 7 -3.79 25.47 -14.06
CA ALA A 7 -5.03 25.48 -13.30
C ALA A 7 -5.08 24.33 -12.27
N LYS A 8 -4.71 23.09 -12.66
CA LYS A 8 -4.64 21.93 -11.76
C LYS A 8 -3.68 22.17 -10.59
N LYS A 9 -2.45 22.64 -10.88
CA LYS A 9 -1.44 22.93 -9.84
C LYS A 9 -1.93 23.96 -8.82
N LEU A 10 -2.56 25.04 -9.29
CA LEU A 10 -3.14 26.06 -8.42
C LEU A 10 -4.30 25.52 -7.58
N ALA A 11 -5.13 24.66 -8.17
CA ALA A 11 -6.25 24.05 -7.45
C ALA A 11 -5.82 23.15 -6.29
N TYR A 12 -4.69 22.43 -6.40
CA TYR A 12 -4.18 21.66 -5.26
C TYR A 12 -3.81 22.56 -4.06
N LEU A 13 -3.21 23.72 -4.33
CA LEU A 13 -2.82 24.68 -3.28
C LEU A 13 -4.04 25.31 -2.61
N ASN A 14 -5.13 25.48 -3.35
CA ASN A 14 -6.38 26.07 -2.87
C ASN A 14 -7.37 25.03 -2.32
N SER A 15 -7.13 23.73 -2.52
CA SER A 15 -8.02 22.66 -2.08
C SER A 15 -7.91 22.41 -0.57
N ALA A 16 -9.01 22.68 0.14
CA ALA A 16 -9.13 22.43 1.57
C ALA A 16 -9.02 20.92 1.89
N ASP A 17 -9.64 20.06 1.08
CA ASP A 17 -9.59 18.61 1.27
C ASP A 17 -8.18 18.07 1.07
N TYR A 18 -7.48 18.51 0.02
CA TYR A 18 -6.09 18.14 -0.22
C TYR A 18 -5.18 18.54 0.95
N THR A 19 -5.34 19.77 1.43
CA THR A 19 -4.58 20.29 2.58
C THR A 19 -4.89 19.51 3.87
N LYS A 20 -6.17 19.19 4.10
CA LYS A 20 -6.63 18.42 5.26
C LYS A 20 -6.01 17.03 5.29
N VAL A 21 -6.06 16.28 4.17
CA VAL A 21 -5.47 14.93 4.10
C VAL A 21 -3.95 14.99 4.26
N LYS A 22 -3.27 15.94 3.61
CA LYS A 22 -1.82 16.15 3.80
C LYS A 22 -1.46 16.43 5.27
N SER A 23 -2.28 17.22 5.97
CA SER A 23 -2.09 17.46 7.42
C SER A 23 -2.30 16.19 8.25
N LYS A 24 -3.31 15.36 7.93
CA LYS A 24 -3.52 14.06 8.60
C LYS A 24 -2.32 13.14 8.40
N ILE A 25 -1.78 13.05 7.16
CA ILE A 25 -0.57 12.27 6.84
C ILE A 25 0.60 12.71 7.72
N ASN A 26 0.87 14.01 7.81
CA ASN A 26 1.97 14.53 8.62
C ASN A 26 1.80 14.18 10.11
N LEU A 27 0.59 14.34 10.65
CA LEU A 27 0.30 13.94 12.03
C LEU A 27 0.50 12.44 12.25
N GLN A 28 0.05 11.62 11.30
CA GLN A 28 0.16 10.17 11.39
C GLN A 28 1.62 9.70 11.31
N LYS A 29 2.45 10.34 10.48
CA LYS A 29 3.91 10.11 10.44
C LYS A 29 4.58 10.42 11.78
N ILE A 30 4.17 11.51 12.45
CA ILE A 30 4.67 11.85 13.79
C ILE A 30 4.27 10.78 14.80
N LYS A 31 2.98 10.40 14.83
CA LYS A 31 2.47 9.35 15.73
C LYS A 31 3.20 8.01 15.53
N TYR A 32 3.45 7.62 14.29
CA TYR A 32 4.23 6.43 13.97
C TYR A 32 5.64 6.51 14.56
N THR A 33 6.33 7.62 14.33
CA THR A 33 7.69 7.86 14.83
C THR A 33 7.74 7.82 16.36
N GLU A 34 6.77 8.45 17.03
CA GLU A 34 6.64 8.44 18.49
C GLU A 34 6.37 7.04 19.02
N ALA A 35 5.48 6.28 18.37
CA ALA A 35 5.16 4.92 18.77
C ALA A 35 6.39 4.00 18.69
N VAL A 36 7.12 4.01 17.57
CA VAL A 36 8.35 3.22 17.39
C VAL A 36 9.40 3.59 18.44
N LYS A 37 9.66 4.89 18.65
CA LYS A 37 10.60 5.35 19.69
C LYS A 37 10.16 4.93 21.09
N SER A 38 8.86 5.03 21.39
CA SER A 38 8.32 4.65 22.70
C SER A 38 8.44 3.14 22.95
N ILE A 39 8.19 2.31 21.92
CA ILE A 39 8.31 0.86 21.98
C ILE A 39 9.77 0.46 22.18
N ALA A 40 10.70 1.02 21.40
CA ALA A 40 12.13 0.77 21.56
C ALA A 40 12.63 1.17 22.97
N LEU A 41 12.15 2.30 23.51
CA LEU A 41 12.46 2.71 24.88
C LEU A 41 11.87 1.75 25.91
N LYS A 42 10.61 1.29 25.75
CA LYS A 42 9.98 0.30 26.63
C LYS A 42 10.74 -1.02 26.60
N GLN A 43 11.08 -1.54 25.41
CA GLN A 43 11.87 -2.75 25.22
C GLN A 43 13.22 -2.65 25.92
N LYS A 44 14.00 -1.59 25.63
CA LYS A 44 15.28 -1.34 26.29
C LYS A 44 15.12 -1.28 27.80
N ASN A 45 14.10 -0.55 28.27
CA ASN A 45 13.80 -0.39 29.68
C ASN A 45 13.49 -1.74 30.36
N MET A 46 12.71 -2.59 29.72
CA MET A 46 12.25 -3.85 30.30
C MET A 46 13.31 -4.95 30.23
N LEU A 47 14.16 -4.95 29.19
CA LEU A 47 15.21 -5.93 28.98
C LEU A 47 16.54 -5.56 29.69
N THR A 48 16.63 -4.38 30.32
CA THR A 48 17.86 -3.93 30.99
C THR A 48 17.66 -3.76 32.49
N PHE A 49 18.67 -4.15 33.25
CA PHE A 49 18.74 -3.89 34.69
C PHE A 49 18.85 -2.38 34.94
N ARG A 50 18.01 -1.85 35.84
CA ARG A 50 17.99 -0.42 36.18
C ARG A 50 17.94 -0.23 37.69
N TRP A 51 18.66 0.76 38.17
CA TRP A 51 18.62 1.19 39.57
C TRP A 51 18.43 2.70 39.64
N SER A 52 17.68 3.19 40.63
CA SER A 52 17.54 4.62 40.89
C SER A 52 18.35 5.04 42.12
N PRO A 53 18.72 6.34 42.26
CA PRO A 53 19.38 6.86 43.46
C PRO A 53 18.60 6.64 44.76
N LEU A 54 17.30 6.31 44.65
CA LEU A 54 16.42 5.94 45.77
C LEU A 54 16.43 4.42 46.06
N LEU A 55 17.45 3.69 45.60
CA LEU A 55 17.62 2.24 45.78
C LEU A 55 16.44 1.40 45.26
N LYS A 56 15.78 1.86 44.19
CA LYS A 56 14.75 1.07 43.50
C LYS A 56 15.42 0.26 42.37
N PHE A 57 15.49 -1.05 42.55
CA PHE A 57 16.03 -1.98 41.55
C PHE A 57 14.90 -2.52 40.67
N LYS A 58 15.11 -2.50 39.36
CA LYS A 58 14.26 -3.16 38.36
C LYS A 58 15.11 -4.15 37.58
N PHE A 59 14.72 -5.42 37.64
CA PHE A 59 15.38 -6.50 36.93
C PHE A 59 14.83 -6.64 35.51
N PRO A 60 15.61 -7.21 34.58
CA PRO A 60 15.11 -7.57 33.26
C PRO A 60 13.92 -8.52 33.36
N GLU A 61 12.85 -8.23 32.64
CA GLU A 61 11.65 -9.05 32.55
C GLU A 61 11.44 -9.50 31.10
N ARG A 62 10.84 -10.68 30.90
CA ARG A 62 10.39 -11.10 29.56
C ARG A 62 9.04 -10.45 29.28
N PRO A 63 8.79 -9.98 28.05
CA PRO A 63 7.53 -9.34 27.74
C PRO A 63 6.40 -10.33 27.92
N ASP A 64 5.31 -9.86 28.52
CA ASP A 64 4.08 -10.63 28.48
C ASP A 64 3.43 -10.55 27.09
N MET A 65 2.37 -11.33 26.90
CA MET A 65 1.68 -11.41 25.60
C MET A 65 1.02 -10.07 25.20
N ALA A 66 0.60 -9.24 26.15
CA ALA A 66 -0.01 -7.95 25.87
C ALA A 66 1.05 -6.92 25.44
N GLU A 67 2.24 -6.98 26.04
CA GLU A 67 3.37 -6.15 25.67
C GLU A 67 3.93 -6.51 24.28
N LEU A 68 4.07 -7.80 23.97
CA LEU A 68 4.43 -8.25 22.61
C LEU A 68 3.42 -7.77 21.57
N TYR A 69 2.13 -7.84 21.90
CA TYR A 69 1.06 -7.34 21.03
C TYR A 69 1.18 -5.81 20.81
N ASP A 70 1.38 -5.01 21.86
CA ASP A 70 1.58 -3.54 21.74
C ASP A 70 2.84 -3.22 20.90
N TRP A 71 3.91 -3.99 21.03
CA TRP A 71 5.16 -3.76 20.29
C TRP A 71 5.06 -4.07 18.80
N LEU A 72 4.38 -5.15 18.44
CA LEU A 72 4.28 -5.60 17.04
C LEU A 72 3.12 -4.94 16.31
N TYR A 73 1.95 -4.85 16.95
CA TYR A 73 0.71 -4.50 16.27
C TYR A 73 0.53 -2.99 16.12
N LYS A 74 0.95 -2.19 17.10
CA LYS A 74 0.75 -0.73 17.08
C LYS A 74 1.51 -0.01 15.95
N PRO A 75 2.80 -0.32 15.65
CA PRO A 75 3.48 0.26 14.50
C PRO A 75 2.79 -0.12 13.19
N ILE A 76 2.38 -1.38 13.05
CA ILE A 76 1.68 -1.90 11.88
C ILE A 76 0.36 -1.15 11.67
N GLN A 77 -0.48 -1.01 12.71
CA GLN A 77 -1.73 -0.24 12.63
C GLN A 77 -1.50 1.21 12.19
N LEU A 78 -0.47 1.87 12.73
CA LEU A 78 -0.17 3.26 12.38
C LEU A 78 0.33 3.40 10.95
N GLN A 79 1.10 2.42 10.45
CA GLN A 79 1.59 2.34 9.07
C GLN A 79 0.44 2.06 8.09
N THR A 80 -0.47 1.17 8.45
CA THR A 80 -1.69 0.89 7.70
C THR A 80 -2.55 2.14 7.55
N ALA A 81 -2.84 2.85 8.65
CA ALA A 81 -3.57 4.11 8.60
C ALA A 81 -2.82 5.21 7.83
N LEU A 82 -1.48 5.18 7.80
CA LEU A 82 -0.70 6.09 6.96
C LEU A 82 -0.88 5.78 5.47
N SER A 83 -0.88 4.49 5.11
CA SER A 83 -1.09 4.02 3.74
C SER A 83 -2.51 4.35 3.24
N GLU A 84 -3.54 4.14 4.07
CA GLU A 84 -4.92 4.59 3.80
C GLU A 84 -4.99 6.09 3.47
N LEU A 85 -4.34 6.93 4.29
CA LEU A 85 -4.31 8.37 4.07
C LEU A 85 -3.55 8.76 2.80
N MET A 86 -2.54 7.99 2.40
CA MET A 86 -1.79 8.22 1.17
C MET A 86 -2.63 7.88 -0.06
N HIS A 87 -3.39 6.78 -0.02
CA HIS A 87 -4.37 6.48 -1.06
C HIS A 87 -5.50 7.54 -1.08
N GLU A 88 -6.01 7.98 0.08
CA GLU A 88 -7.02 9.07 0.19
C GLU A 88 -6.49 10.35 -0.47
N LEU A 89 -5.21 10.69 -0.28
CA LEU A 89 -4.61 11.86 -0.91
C LEU A 89 -4.59 11.76 -2.44
N GLN A 90 -4.25 10.59 -2.97
CA GLN A 90 -4.20 10.37 -4.41
C GLN A 90 -5.61 10.41 -5.02
N ASP A 91 -6.59 9.83 -4.33
CA ASP A 91 -8.00 9.93 -4.66
C ASP A 91 -8.45 11.41 -4.75
N VAL A 92 -8.18 12.19 -3.71
CA VAL A 92 -8.48 13.63 -3.66
C VAL A 92 -7.82 14.40 -4.80
N LYS A 93 -6.58 14.07 -5.20
CA LYS A 93 -5.91 14.72 -6.35
C LYS A 93 -6.70 14.51 -7.64
N TYR A 94 -7.08 13.27 -7.95
CA TYR A 94 -7.85 12.99 -9.15
C TYR A 94 -9.21 13.68 -9.12
N ALA A 95 -9.87 13.78 -7.95
CA ALA A 95 -11.13 14.49 -7.81
C ALA A 95 -10.98 16.00 -8.08
N VAL A 96 -9.90 16.60 -7.58
CA VAL A 96 -9.56 18.01 -7.89
C VAL A 96 -9.28 18.17 -9.38
N ASP A 97 -8.53 17.25 -9.98
CA ASP A 97 -8.19 17.30 -11.41
C ASP A 97 -9.43 17.22 -12.30
N GLU A 98 -10.34 16.28 -12.05
CA GLU A 98 -11.61 16.17 -12.78
C GLU A 98 -12.40 17.48 -12.68
N LYS A 99 -12.61 17.96 -11.46
CA LYS A 99 -13.40 19.18 -11.21
C LYS A 99 -12.83 20.39 -11.94
N VAL A 100 -11.51 20.59 -11.85
CA VAL A 100 -10.83 21.73 -12.49
C VAL A 100 -10.84 21.59 -14.00
N SER A 101 -10.62 20.38 -14.52
CA SER A 101 -10.63 20.13 -15.96
C SER A 101 -12.00 20.39 -16.57
N ASN A 102 -13.08 19.95 -15.92
CA ASN A 102 -14.44 20.19 -16.39
C ASN A 102 -14.80 21.68 -16.35
N LEU A 103 -14.42 22.41 -15.30
CA LEU A 103 -14.61 23.86 -15.23
C LEU A 103 -13.80 24.61 -16.29
N TYR A 104 -12.59 24.14 -16.58
CA TYR A 104 -11.72 24.70 -17.59
C TYR A 104 -12.29 24.47 -19.01
N VAL A 105 -12.73 23.25 -19.31
CA VAL A 105 -13.41 22.92 -20.58
C VAL A 105 -14.64 23.79 -20.79
N ALA A 106 -15.49 23.98 -19.77
CA ALA A 106 -16.65 24.85 -19.86
C ALA A 106 -16.28 26.31 -20.18
N ALA A 107 -15.21 26.83 -19.55
CA ALA A 107 -14.72 28.17 -19.82
C ALA A 107 -14.16 28.31 -21.25
N TYR A 108 -13.39 27.32 -21.71
CA TYR A 108 -12.83 27.28 -23.05
C TYR A 108 -13.91 27.13 -24.13
N ALA A 109 -14.86 26.20 -23.97
CA ALA A 109 -15.96 26.02 -24.92
C ALA A 109 -16.79 27.30 -25.09
N ALA A 110 -17.08 28.01 -23.99
CA ALA A 110 -17.76 29.30 -24.06
C ALA A 110 -16.90 30.36 -24.78
N GLN A 111 -15.58 30.37 -24.58
CA GLN A 111 -14.66 31.28 -25.29
C GLN A 111 -14.69 31.05 -26.81
N GLU A 112 -14.62 29.80 -27.26
CA GLU A 112 -14.63 29.46 -28.68
C GLU A 112 -15.99 29.79 -29.31
N LYS A 113 -17.09 29.49 -28.61
CA LYS A 113 -18.43 29.86 -29.08
C LYS A 113 -18.63 31.37 -29.18
N ILE A 114 -18.14 32.16 -28.21
CA ILE A 114 -18.18 33.63 -28.31
C ILE A 114 -17.43 34.08 -29.56
N THR A 115 -16.21 33.59 -29.75
CA THR A 115 -15.36 33.95 -30.90
C THR A 115 -16.05 33.62 -32.22
N PHE A 116 -16.67 32.44 -32.31
CA PHE A 116 -17.41 32.01 -33.49
C PHE A 116 -18.68 32.85 -33.73
N THR A 117 -19.49 33.10 -32.70
CA THR A 117 -20.73 33.88 -32.82
C THR A 117 -20.46 35.36 -33.08
N GLU A 118 -19.39 35.94 -32.55
CA GLU A 118 -18.95 37.30 -32.88
C GLU A 118 -18.53 37.41 -34.35
N ALA A 119 -17.75 36.46 -34.87
CA ALA A 119 -17.40 36.41 -36.29
C ALA A 119 -18.66 36.28 -37.20
N ARG A 120 -19.66 35.52 -36.75
CA ARG A 120 -20.97 35.43 -37.43
C ARG A 120 -21.71 36.77 -37.41
N LEU A 121 -21.72 37.46 -36.28
CA LEU A 121 -22.34 38.77 -36.12
C LEU A 121 -21.72 39.80 -37.07
N ASP A 122 -20.39 39.83 -37.18
CA ASP A 122 -19.66 40.71 -38.09
C ASP A 122 -19.98 40.40 -39.57
N SER A 123 -20.04 39.12 -39.93
CA SER A 123 -20.42 38.67 -41.28
C SER A 123 -21.88 39.04 -41.62
N ALA A 124 -22.79 38.88 -40.65
CA ALA A 124 -24.20 39.24 -40.78
C ALA A 124 -24.38 40.76 -40.93
N ASP A 125 -23.66 41.58 -40.16
CA ASP A 125 -23.68 43.04 -40.28
C ASP A 125 -23.19 43.51 -41.66
N GLY A 126 -22.10 42.94 -42.16
CA GLY A 126 -21.59 43.23 -43.51
C GLY A 126 -22.59 42.83 -44.62
N THR A 127 -23.33 41.75 -44.42
CA THR A 127 -24.36 41.29 -45.36
C THR A 127 -25.62 42.16 -45.31
N LEU A 128 -26.07 42.53 -44.11
CA LEU A 128 -27.19 43.44 -43.91
C LEU A 128 -26.93 44.79 -44.58
N LYS A 129 -25.75 45.39 -44.37
CA LYS A 129 -25.36 46.66 -45.02
C LYS A 129 -25.43 46.57 -46.55
N ARG A 130 -24.97 45.46 -47.14
CA ARG A 130 -25.06 45.24 -48.60
C ARG A 130 -26.49 45.13 -49.07
N ASN A 131 -27.35 44.40 -48.35
CA ASN A 131 -28.76 44.25 -48.69
C ASN A 131 -29.53 45.56 -48.55
N GLU A 132 -29.24 46.36 -47.51
CA GLU A 132 -29.81 47.71 -47.36
C GLU A 132 -29.46 48.64 -48.54
N TRP A 133 -28.23 48.56 -49.06
CA TRP A 133 -27.84 49.28 -50.28
C TRP A 133 -28.61 48.81 -51.51
N LYS A 134 -28.75 47.50 -51.72
CA LYS A 134 -29.52 46.94 -52.84
C LYS A 134 -30.99 47.33 -52.81
N VAL A 135 -31.59 47.39 -51.62
CA VAL A 135 -32.97 47.88 -51.47
C VAL A 135 -33.07 49.36 -51.86
N LYS A 136 -32.10 50.20 -51.44
CA LYS A 136 -32.07 51.63 -51.81
C LYS A 136 -31.89 51.84 -53.32
N THR A 137 -31.19 50.95 -54.02
CA THR A 137 -31.00 51.02 -55.48
C THR A 137 -32.12 50.32 -56.27
N GLY A 138 -33.09 49.70 -55.60
CA GLY A 138 -34.20 48.97 -56.23
C GLY A 138 -33.83 47.57 -56.74
N GLU A 139 -32.64 47.08 -56.40
CA GLU A 139 -32.08 45.79 -56.84
C GLU A 139 -32.28 44.66 -55.82
N GLY A 140 -32.93 44.93 -54.68
CA GLY A 140 -33.14 43.97 -53.59
C GLY A 140 -34.51 44.10 -52.90
N ALA A 141 -34.88 43.08 -52.12
CA ALA A 141 -36.16 43.02 -51.44
C ALA A 141 -36.07 43.49 -49.97
N GLN A 142 -37.09 44.23 -49.49
CA GLN A 142 -37.17 44.66 -48.08
C GLN A 142 -37.22 43.48 -47.11
N ALA A 143 -37.83 42.35 -47.52
CA ALA A 143 -37.90 41.13 -46.74
C ALA A 143 -36.51 40.58 -46.35
N ASP A 144 -35.49 40.74 -47.22
CA ASP A 144 -34.12 40.29 -46.94
C ASP A 144 -33.44 41.14 -45.87
N VAL A 145 -33.75 42.45 -45.83
CA VAL A 145 -33.28 43.37 -44.78
C VAL A 145 -33.93 43.03 -43.44
N ASP A 146 -35.23 42.72 -43.43
CA ASP A 146 -35.97 42.39 -42.20
C ASP A 146 -35.50 41.04 -41.61
N LYS A 147 -35.23 40.04 -42.47
CA LYS A 147 -34.58 38.77 -42.07
C LYS A 147 -33.19 39.02 -41.46
N GLY A 148 -32.34 39.81 -42.13
CA GLY A 148 -31.00 40.14 -41.62
C GLY A 148 -31.02 40.87 -40.28
N LYS A 149 -31.96 41.81 -40.07
CA LYS A 149 -32.16 42.47 -38.76
C LYS A 149 -32.57 41.50 -37.66
N THR A 150 -33.43 40.53 -38.00
CA THR A 150 -33.86 39.49 -37.05
C THR A 150 -32.69 38.59 -36.65
N GLN A 151 -31.88 38.17 -37.62
CA GLN A 151 -30.66 37.38 -37.38
C GLN A 151 -29.64 38.13 -36.51
N MET A 152 -29.38 39.41 -36.79
CA MET A 152 -28.52 40.27 -35.96
C MET A 152 -28.97 40.31 -34.50
N LYS A 153 -30.29 40.47 -34.27
CA LYS A 153 -30.86 40.49 -32.91
C LYS A 153 -30.69 39.14 -32.19
N LYS A 154 -30.88 38.02 -32.91
CA LYS A 154 -30.64 36.67 -32.39
C LYS A 154 -29.18 36.50 -31.99
N LEU A 155 -28.24 36.73 -32.91
CA LEU A 155 -26.80 36.61 -32.65
C LEU A 155 -26.31 37.52 -31.52
N THR A 156 -26.80 38.76 -31.43
CA THR A 156 -26.45 39.68 -30.32
C THR A 156 -26.92 39.13 -28.96
N THR A 157 -28.10 38.49 -28.94
CA THR A 157 -28.65 37.85 -27.74
C THR A 157 -27.81 36.62 -27.35
N ASP A 158 -27.42 35.82 -28.35
CA ASP A 158 -26.60 34.62 -28.16
C ASP A 158 -25.21 34.97 -27.61
N VAL A 159 -24.53 35.99 -28.19
CA VAL A 159 -23.26 36.50 -27.65
C VAL A 159 -23.42 36.93 -26.19
N SER A 160 -24.47 37.68 -25.87
CA SER A 160 -24.72 38.13 -24.49
C SER A 160 -24.93 36.97 -23.52
N LEU A 161 -25.60 35.89 -23.96
CA LEU A 161 -25.80 34.69 -23.15
C LEU A 161 -24.48 33.94 -22.96
N LEU A 162 -23.70 33.73 -24.03
CA LEU A 162 -22.41 33.05 -23.99
C LEU A 162 -21.40 33.80 -23.12
N MET A 163 -21.35 35.14 -23.18
CA MET A 163 -20.52 35.95 -22.29
C MET A 163 -20.88 35.73 -20.81
N ARG A 164 -22.16 35.66 -20.46
CA ARG A 164 -22.60 35.36 -19.09
C ARG A 164 -22.20 33.95 -18.65
N GLN A 165 -22.31 32.96 -19.55
CA GLN A 165 -21.88 31.59 -19.29
C GLN A 165 -20.36 31.54 -19.07
N HIS A 166 -19.59 32.24 -19.90
CA HIS A 166 -18.13 32.33 -19.78
C HIS A 166 -17.71 32.97 -18.45
N GLU A 167 -18.33 34.09 -18.05
CA GLU A 167 -18.06 34.72 -16.75
C GLU A 167 -18.45 33.82 -15.57
N THR A 168 -19.54 33.07 -15.69
CA THR A 168 -19.94 32.09 -14.67
C THR A 168 -18.91 30.96 -14.55
N ALA A 169 -18.44 30.43 -15.68
CA ALA A 169 -17.41 29.39 -15.72
C ALA A 169 -16.07 29.90 -15.14
N LYS A 170 -15.64 31.11 -15.54
CA LYS A 170 -14.45 31.78 -15.00
C LYS A 170 -14.54 31.99 -13.49
N LYS A 171 -15.68 32.43 -12.97
CA LYS A 171 -15.88 32.59 -11.53
C LYS A 171 -15.76 31.26 -10.78
N LYS A 172 -16.40 30.20 -11.30
CA LYS A 172 -16.32 28.86 -10.69
C LYS A 172 -14.89 28.30 -10.72
N LEU A 173 -14.20 28.43 -11.86
CA LEU A 173 -12.81 28.02 -12.01
C LEU A 173 -11.90 28.85 -11.10
N GLY A 174 -12.08 30.16 -11.06
CA GLY A 174 -11.31 31.08 -10.23
C GLY A 174 -11.42 30.75 -8.73
N ASN A 175 -12.63 30.44 -8.27
CA ASN A 175 -12.86 29.93 -6.92
C ASN A 175 -12.16 28.59 -6.66
N ALA A 176 -12.10 27.70 -7.65
CA ALA A 176 -11.44 26.40 -7.50
C ALA A 176 -9.91 26.52 -7.47
N VAL A 177 -9.33 27.41 -8.27
CA VAL A 177 -7.86 27.61 -8.37
C VAL A 177 -7.32 28.69 -7.43
N GLY A 178 -8.19 29.44 -6.74
CA GLY A 178 -7.80 30.53 -5.84
C GLY A 178 -7.29 31.78 -6.55
N LEU A 179 -7.74 32.03 -7.79
CA LEU A 179 -7.30 33.15 -8.62
C LEU A 179 -8.51 33.89 -9.20
N ASP A 180 -8.48 35.22 -9.20
CA ASP A 180 -9.51 36.03 -9.86
C ASP A 180 -9.27 36.03 -11.37
N LEU A 181 -10.13 35.31 -12.09
CA LEU A 181 -10.06 35.18 -13.55
C LEU A 181 -10.86 36.24 -14.28
N SER A 182 -11.48 37.21 -13.60
CA SER A 182 -12.42 38.16 -14.21
C SER A 182 -11.83 38.98 -15.37
N TRP A 183 -10.53 39.33 -15.35
CA TRP A 183 -9.92 40.18 -16.39
C TRP A 183 -8.68 39.59 -17.04
N GLY A 184 -8.60 39.65 -18.38
CA GLY A 184 -7.36 39.44 -19.15
C GLY A 184 -6.92 37.99 -19.39
N TYR A 185 -7.69 37.00 -18.93
CA TYR A 185 -7.35 35.58 -19.15
C TYR A 185 -7.97 35.03 -20.43
N ARG A 186 -7.13 34.35 -21.22
CA ARG A 186 -7.52 33.45 -22.32
C ARG A 186 -7.12 32.02 -21.97
N PHE A 187 -7.97 31.07 -22.35
CA PHE A 187 -7.79 29.65 -22.14
C PHE A 187 -7.21 28.99 -23.39
N GLU A 188 -6.22 28.12 -23.20
CA GLU A 188 -5.68 27.26 -24.25
C GLU A 188 -6.59 26.06 -24.47
N ASN A 189 -6.48 25.44 -25.63
CA ASN A 189 -7.26 24.26 -25.98
C ASN A 189 -6.97 23.10 -24.99
N PRO A 190 -7.96 22.66 -24.18
CA PRO A 190 -7.79 21.60 -23.21
C PRO A 190 -8.02 20.21 -23.81
N TYR A 191 -8.31 20.11 -25.11
CA TYR A 191 -8.73 18.86 -25.73
C TYR A 191 -7.54 17.97 -26.03
N VAL A 192 -7.56 16.78 -25.44
CA VAL A 192 -6.52 15.78 -25.62
C VAL A 192 -6.97 14.75 -26.65
N LYS A 193 -6.12 14.45 -27.62
CA LYS A 193 -6.35 13.37 -28.59
C LYS A 193 -5.67 12.11 -28.06
N GLY A 194 -6.28 10.94 -28.22
CA GLY A 194 -5.69 9.68 -27.77
C GLY A 194 -6.21 8.51 -28.58
N LYS A 195 -5.36 7.51 -28.80
CA LYS A 195 -5.75 6.27 -29.50
C LYS A 195 -6.39 5.30 -28.50
N ILE A 196 -7.54 5.66 -27.94
CA ILE A 196 -8.25 4.79 -26.99
C ILE A 196 -8.87 3.63 -27.76
N GLY A 197 -8.45 2.40 -27.43
CA GLY A 197 -8.87 1.18 -28.13
C GLY A 197 -9.18 0.04 -27.16
N ARG A 198 -10.08 -0.87 -27.56
CA ARG A 198 -10.62 -1.93 -26.68
C ARG A 198 -9.56 -2.87 -26.12
N SER A 199 -8.41 -2.99 -26.79
CA SER A 199 -7.25 -3.75 -26.30
C SER A 199 -6.71 -3.26 -24.96
N MET A 200 -6.97 -2.01 -24.58
CA MET A 200 -6.49 -1.39 -23.34
C MET A 200 -7.38 -1.70 -22.13
N LEU A 201 -8.64 -2.13 -22.35
CA LEU A 201 -9.64 -2.23 -21.30
C LEU A 201 -9.15 -3.13 -20.15
N LYS A 202 -8.57 -4.28 -20.47
CA LYS A 202 -8.06 -5.21 -19.46
C LYS A 202 -6.96 -4.58 -18.59
N GLU A 203 -5.97 -3.94 -19.21
CA GLU A 203 -4.86 -3.30 -18.50
C GLU A 203 -5.36 -2.11 -17.66
N LEU A 204 -6.32 -1.35 -18.16
CA LEU A 204 -6.95 -0.24 -17.43
C LEU A 204 -7.72 -0.74 -16.22
N THR A 205 -8.50 -1.83 -16.36
CA THR A 205 -9.24 -2.43 -15.24
C THR A 205 -8.29 -2.93 -14.17
N GLU A 206 -7.24 -3.69 -14.53
CA GLU A 206 -6.23 -4.17 -13.57
C GLU A 206 -5.51 -3.01 -12.87
N TYR A 207 -5.14 -1.97 -13.62
CA TYR A 207 -4.53 -0.76 -13.06
C TYR A 207 -5.47 -0.07 -12.06
N THR A 208 -6.76 0.06 -12.40
CA THR A 208 -7.77 0.71 -11.57
C THR A 208 -8.00 -0.06 -10.27
N LEU A 209 -8.19 -1.38 -10.35
CA LEU A 209 -8.39 -2.24 -9.17
C LEU A 209 -7.25 -2.16 -8.15
N SER A 210 -6.01 -1.91 -8.61
CA SER A 210 -4.84 -1.78 -7.74
C SER A 210 -4.70 -0.42 -7.05
N ARG A 211 -5.46 0.59 -7.48
CA ARG A 211 -5.27 1.99 -7.06
C ARG A 211 -6.54 2.67 -6.56
N ASP A 212 -7.71 2.13 -6.87
CA ASP A 212 -8.99 2.61 -6.38
C ASP A 212 -9.03 2.59 -4.85
N GLN A 213 -9.42 3.72 -4.25
CA GLN A 213 -9.49 3.89 -2.79
C GLN A 213 -10.45 2.88 -2.16
N GLY A 214 -11.61 2.64 -2.78
CA GLY A 214 -12.60 1.72 -2.24
C GLY A 214 -12.13 0.27 -2.29
N CYS A 215 -11.49 -0.15 -3.39
CA CYS A 215 -10.86 -1.47 -3.47
C CYS A 215 -9.74 -1.64 -2.44
N TYR A 216 -8.94 -0.60 -2.22
CA TYR A 216 -7.88 -0.55 -1.21
C TYR A 216 -8.45 -0.73 0.21
N GLU A 217 -9.40 0.11 0.62
CA GLU A 217 -10.04 0.06 1.94
C GLU A 217 -10.73 -1.28 2.20
N ALA A 218 -11.51 -1.79 1.23
CA ALA A 218 -12.19 -3.06 1.37
C ALA A 218 -11.20 -4.23 1.46
N GLY A 219 -10.10 -4.18 0.70
CA GLY A 219 -9.03 -5.17 0.78
C GLY A 219 -8.32 -5.16 2.13
N LEU A 220 -8.09 -3.97 2.68
CA LEU A 220 -7.45 -3.80 3.97
C LEU A 220 -8.34 -4.29 5.13
N ASN A 221 -9.63 -3.96 5.12
CA ASN A 221 -10.60 -4.45 6.11
C ASN A 221 -10.69 -5.98 6.09
N ALA A 222 -10.80 -6.58 4.90
CA ALA A 222 -10.81 -8.03 4.74
C ALA A 222 -9.53 -8.67 5.30
N ARG A 223 -8.37 -8.05 5.06
CA ARG A 223 -7.09 -8.53 5.59
C ARG A 223 -7.01 -8.41 7.11
N ALA A 224 -7.39 -7.26 7.67
CA ALA A 224 -7.38 -7.04 9.11
C ALA A 224 -8.31 -8.04 9.82
N GLY A 225 -9.50 -8.29 9.25
CA GLY A 225 -10.42 -9.34 9.69
C GLY A 225 -9.80 -10.73 9.64
N LEU A 226 -9.09 -11.08 8.56
CA LEU A 226 -8.41 -12.37 8.43
C LEU A 226 -7.33 -12.57 9.49
N ILE A 227 -6.45 -11.59 9.69
CA ILE A 227 -5.36 -11.66 10.67
C ILE A 227 -5.94 -11.83 12.08
N SER A 228 -6.97 -11.04 12.41
CA SER A 228 -7.67 -11.13 13.70
C SER A 228 -8.25 -12.52 13.93
N MET A 229 -8.96 -13.05 12.94
CA MET A 229 -9.54 -14.40 12.96
C MET A 229 -8.46 -15.50 13.11
N GLU A 230 -7.35 -15.41 12.38
CA GLU A 230 -6.27 -16.41 12.42
C GLU A 230 -5.49 -16.40 13.73
N LEU A 231 -5.21 -15.21 14.27
CA LEU A 231 -4.58 -15.06 15.58
C LEU A 231 -5.44 -15.70 16.68
N ASN A 232 -6.74 -15.42 16.66
CA ASN A 232 -7.67 -15.99 17.62
C ASN A 232 -7.83 -17.50 17.47
N GLU A 233 -7.95 -18.00 16.25
CA GLU A 233 -7.97 -19.44 16.01
C GLU A 233 -6.71 -20.13 16.55
N ARG A 234 -5.52 -19.54 16.33
CA ARG A 234 -4.25 -20.07 16.86
C ARG A 234 -4.27 -20.13 18.39
N MET A 235 -4.72 -19.07 19.05
CA MET A 235 -4.83 -19.02 20.51
C MET A 235 -5.80 -20.07 21.05
N LEU A 236 -6.98 -20.20 20.43
CA LEU A 236 -7.97 -21.21 20.79
C LEU A 236 -7.43 -22.63 20.59
N LYS A 237 -6.72 -22.89 19.50
CA LYS A 237 -6.08 -24.19 19.22
C LYS A 237 -5.06 -24.57 20.30
N VAL A 238 -4.25 -23.62 20.78
CA VAL A 238 -3.24 -23.89 21.82
C VAL A 238 -3.89 -24.32 23.14
N LYS A 239 -4.93 -23.61 23.59
CA LYS A 239 -5.56 -23.84 24.91
C LYS A 239 -6.68 -24.88 24.88
N TYR A 240 -7.42 -24.97 23.77
CA TYR A 240 -8.69 -25.69 23.66
C TYR A 240 -8.75 -26.64 22.46
N LYS A 241 -7.60 -27.14 21.98
CA LYS A 241 -7.46 -28.05 20.82
C LYS A 241 -8.56 -29.12 20.69
N LYS A 242 -8.95 -29.76 21.79
CA LYS A 242 -9.95 -30.83 21.83
C LYS A 242 -11.35 -30.37 21.39
N TYR A 243 -11.67 -29.09 21.58
CA TYR A 243 -12.99 -28.51 21.33
C TYR A 243 -13.06 -27.72 20.01
N MET A 244 -11.93 -27.47 19.35
CA MET A 244 -11.92 -26.81 18.03
C MET A 244 -12.79 -27.49 16.94
N PRO A 245 -12.97 -28.83 16.90
CA PRO A 245 -13.77 -29.47 15.85
C PRO A 245 -15.22 -28.97 15.74
N TYR A 246 -15.81 -28.42 16.82
CA TYR A 246 -17.18 -27.87 16.80
C TYR A 246 -17.32 -26.67 15.86
N ILE A 247 -16.26 -25.87 15.69
CA ILE A 247 -16.30 -24.59 14.97
C ILE A 247 -15.35 -24.53 13.77
N GLN A 248 -14.40 -25.46 13.65
CA GLN A 248 -13.33 -25.43 12.64
C GLN A 248 -13.85 -25.45 11.19
N SER A 249 -14.97 -26.12 10.92
CA SER A 249 -15.59 -26.16 9.59
C SER A 249 -16.01 -24.76 9.13
N TYR A 250 -16.61 -23.95 10.01
CA TYR A 250 -17.06 -22.59 9.70
C TYR A 250 -15.89 -21.63 9.51
N ILE A 251 -14.83 -21.77 10.30
CA ILE A 251 -13.58 -21.01 10.11
C ILE A 251 -12.98 -21.31 8.73
N ASN A 252 -13.00 -22.58 8.31
CA ASN A 252 -12.50 -22.98 6.99
C ASN A 252 -13.41 -22.48 5.86
N GLN A 253 -14.74 -22.50 6.04
CA GLN A 253 -15.69 -21.91 5.08
C GLN A 253 -15.40 -20.42 4.88
N ALA A 254 -15.19 -19.67 5.97
CA ALA A 254 -14.81 -18.26 5.91
C ALA A 254 -13.53 -18.06 5.09
N ARG A 255 -12.45 -18.80 5.39
CA ARG A 255 -11.18 -18.72 4.63
C ARG A 255 -11.36 -18.99 3.14
N GLN A 256 -12.26 -19.89 2.79
CA GLN A 256 -12.54 -20.26 1.41
C GLN A 256 -13.49 -19.28 0.71
N GLY A 257 -13.94 -18.21 1.39
CA GLY A 257 -14.92 -17.25 0.84
C GLY A 257 -16.31 -17.86 0.64
N GLN A 258 -16.64 -18.93 1.38
CA GLN A 258 -17.93 -19.59 1.27
C GLN A 258 -18.98 -18.89 2.14
N LYS A 259 -20.24 -18.99 1.71
CA LYS A 259 -21.37 -18.48 2.50
C LYS A 259 -21.53 -19.30 3.77
N ILE A 260 -21.51 -18.62 4.91
CA ILE A 260 -21.72 -19.21 6.23
C ILE A 260 -23.20 -19.13 6.59
N ASP A 261 -23.78 -20.27 6.99
CA ASP A 261 -25.09 -20.30 7.64
C ASP A 261 -24.94 -19.78 9.08
N LYS A 262 -25.42 -18.55 9.32
CA LYS A 262 -25.24 -17.83 10.58
C LYS A 262 -25.96 -18.55 11.74
N ASP A 263 -27.08 -19.20 11.50
CA ASP A 263 -27.88 -19.90 12.51
C ASP A 263 -27.23 -21.24 12.88
N ALA A 264 -26.81 -22.01 11.87
CA ALA A 264 -26.09 -23.28 12.09
C ALA A 264 -24.75 -23.05 12.78
N PHE A 265 -24.03 -21.98 12.41
CA PHE A 265 -22.78 -21.61 13.07
C PHE A 265 -23.02 -21.21 14.52
N LYS A 266 -24.04 -20.39 14.80
CA LYS A 266 -24.39 -19.98 16.17
C LYS A 266 -24.71 -21.18 17.06
N ALA A 267 -25.53 -22.11 16.58
CA ALA A 267 -25.86 -23.34 17.31
C ALA A 267 -24.61 -24.20 17.59
N SER A 268 -23.72 -24.33 16.60
CA SER A 268 -22.47 -25.09 16.75
C SER A 268 -21.50 -24.40 17.72
N TYR A 269 -21.49 -23.07 17.73
CA TYR A 269 -20.67 -22.26 18.63
C TYR A 269 -21.17 -22.31 20.07
N ASP A 270 -22.49 -22.31 20.29
CA ASP A 270 -23.06 -22.47 21.63
C ASP A 270 -22.75 -23.87 22.20
N GLN A 271 -22.72 -24.91 21.35
CA GLN A 271 -22.25 -26.24 21.75
C GLN A 271 -20.75 -26.25 22.11
N PHE A 272 -19.93 -25.51 21.36
CA PHE A 272 -18.52 -25.31 21.68
C PHE A 272 -18.33 -24.67 23.06
N LEU A 273 -19.03 -23.58 23.35
CA LEU A 273 -18.99 -22.91 24.65
C LEU A 273 -19.47 -23.85 25.78
N HIS A 274 -20.56 -24.57 25.57
CA HIS A 274 -21.04 -25.55 26.54
C HIS A 274 -20.01 -26.66 26.80
N ALA A 275 -19.33 -27.15 25.77
CA ALA A 275 -18.28 -28.17 25.90
C ALA A 275 -17.05 -27.64 26.65
N LEU A 276 -16.68 -26.38 26.47
CA LEU A 276 -15.62 -25.70 27.23
C LEU A 276 -15.96 -25.60 28.72
N ASP A 277 -17.19 -25.18 29.04
CA ASP A 277 -17.64 -24.99 30.41
C ASP A 277 -17.87 -26.31 31.17
N SER A 278 -18.12 -27.41 30.45
CA SER A 278 -18.38 -28.73 31.06
C SER A 278 -17.31 -29.21 32.06
N ARG A 279 -16.06 -28.77 31.91
CA ARG A 279 -14.94 -29.14 32.82
C ARG A 279 -15.04 -28.45 34.18
N TRP A 280 -15.71 -27.31 34.24
CA TRP A 280 -15.86 -26.47 35.44
C TRP A 280 -17.18 -26.73 36.16
N GLN A 281 -18.07 -27.49 35.56
CA GLN A 281 -19.34 -27.88 36.16
C GLN A 281 -19.15 -29.00 37.22
N GLY A 282 -19.79 -28.81 38.38
CA GLY A 282 -19.81 -29.75 39.50
C GLY A 282 -18.86 -29.40 40.65
N ASN A 283 -18.82 -30.27 41.67
CA ASN A 283 -18.03 -30.08 42.89
C ASN A 283 -16.89 -31.09 42.97
N PHE A 284 -15.75 -30.70 43.52
CA PHE A 284 -14.75 -31.65 44.02
C PHE A 284 -14.79 -31.69 45.54
N LYS A 285 -14.48 -32.87 46.11
CA LYS A 285 -14.62 -33.12 47.55
C LYS A 285 -13.23 -33.18 48.18
N ILE A 286 -12.95 -32.27 49.12
CA ILE A 286 -11.80 -32.39 50.02
C ILE A 286 -12.36 -32.81 51.38
N LEU A 287 -12.02 -34.02 51.84
CA LEU A 287 -12.54 -34.63 53.07
C LEU A 287 -14.09 -34.62 53.11
N PHE A 288 -14.70 -33.65 53.80
CA PHE A 288 -16.15 -33.45 53.96
C PHE A 288 -16.69 -32.16 53.32
N ILE A 289 -15.83 -31.31 52.75
CA ILE A 289 -16.23 -30.02 52.12
C ILE A 289 -16.40 -30.22 50.61
N LYS A 290 -17.56 -29.81 50.08
CA LYS A 290 -17.81 -29.70 48.64
C LYS A 290 -17.38 -28.31 48.18
N ILE A 291 -16.38 -28.24 47.31
CA ILE A 291 -15.91 -26.98 46.72
C ILE A 291 -16.32 -27.00 45.24
N SER A 292 -16.93 -25.91 44.77
CA SER A 292 -17.27 -25.76 43.35
C SER A 292 -15.99 -25.80 42.52
N LYS A 293 -15.99 -26.59 41.43
CA LYS A 293 -14.86 -26.62 40.49
C LYS A 293 -14.65 -25.26 39.82
N GLU A 294 -15.63 -24.36 39.85
CA GLU A 294 -15.49 -22.96 39.42
C GLU A 294 -14.46 -22.19 40.25
N TRP A 295 -14.18 -22.60 41.49
CA TRP A 295 -13.13 -21.96 42.30
C TRP A 295 -11.72 -22.26 41.76
N LEU A 296 -11.54 -23.34 41.00
CA LEU A 296 -10.29 -23.64 40.29
C LEU A 296 -10.14 -22.79 39.02
N LYS A 297 -11.23 -22.17 38.53
CA LYS A 297 -11.20 -21.18 37.44
C LYS A 297 -10.30 -20.01 37.85
N GLY A 298 -10.43 -19.54 39.10
CA GLY A 298 -9.78 -18.38 39.71
C GLY A 298 -8.25 -18.33 39.75
N ALA A 299 -7.57 -19.47 39.83
CA ALA A 299 -6.15 -19.53 40.27
C ALA A 299 -5.14 -19.97 39.20
N LEU A 300 -5.60 -20.33 37.99
CA LEU A 300 -4.75 -20.78 36.89
C LEU A 300 -4.67 -19.70 35.80
N ASP A 301 -3.73 -18.78 35.99
CA ASP A 301 -3.14 -17.91 34.97
C ASP A 301 -4.01 -16.73 34.47
N GLY A 302 -3.58 -15.51 34.81
CA GLY A 302 -4.30 -14.26 34.67
C GLY A 302 -4.41 -13.68 33.26
N VAL A 303 -4.77 -14.47 32.24
CA VAL A 303 -5.12 -13.96 30.90
C VAL A 303 -6.22 -14.85 30.31
N ARG A 304 -7.49 -14.44 30.44
CA ARG A 304 -8.66 -15.27 30.07
C ARG A 304 -9.42 -14.73 28.85
N TYR A 305 -8.85 -14.93 27.66
CA TYR A 305 -9.39 -14.41 26.39
C TYR A 305 -10.85 -14.84 26.05
N ILE A 306 -11.28 -16.07 26.38
CA ILE A 306 -12.68 -16.53 26.14
C ILE A 306 -13.64 -16.11 27.26
N GLU A 307 -13.13 -15.80 28.46
CA GLU A 307 -14.03 -15.44 29.57
C GLU A 307 -14.40 -13.97 29.58
N ASP A 308 -13.53 -13.12 29.03
CA ASP A 308 -13.81 -11.70 28.85
C ASP A 308 -14.68 -11.43 27.60
N ASP A 309 -14.50 -12.21 26.52
CA ASP A 309 -15.36 -12.18 25.33
C ASP A 309 -15.63 -13.59 24.76
N PRO A 310 -16.72 -14.26 25.19
CA PRO A 310 -17.00 -15.64 24.80
C PRO A 310 -17.34 -15.79 23.31
N TYR A 311 -17.79 -14.72 22.64
CA TYR A 311 -18.23 -14.78 21.25
C TYR A 311 -17.22 -14.22 20.25
N VAL A 312 -16.03 -13.81 20.69
CA VAL A 312 -15.00 -13.17 19.86
C VAL A 312 -14.64 -13.94 18.58
N MET A 313 -14.59 -15.27 18.63
CA MET A 313 -14.27 -16.07 17.44
C MET A 313 -15.48 -16.20 16.51
N TYR A 314 -16.70 -16.25 17.05
CA TYR A 314 -17.94 -16.24 16.26
C TYR A 314 -18.08 -14.93 15.49
N THR A 315 -17.90 -13.79 16.18
CA THR A 315 -18.01 -12.46 15.58
C THR A 315 -16.96 -12.26 14.49
N GLN A 316 -15.69 -12.56 14.77
CA GLN A 316 -14.61 -12.36 13.80
C GLN A 316 -14.72 -13.22 12.54
N VAL A 317 -15.22 -14.45 12.65
CA VAL A 317 -15.47 -15.30 11.47
C VAL A 317 -16.53 -14.67 10.57
N LEU A 318 -17.59 -14.13 11.16
CA LEU A 318 -18.67 -13.48 10.39
C LEU A 318 -18.23 -12.12 9.85
N GLU A 319 -17.53 -11.32 10.64
CA GLU A 319 -16.95 -10.03 10.22
C GLU A 319 -15.99 -10.23 9.05
N TYR A 320 -15.07 -11.19 9.13
CA TYR A 320 -14.18 -11.50 8.01
C TYR A 320 -14.96 -11.95 6.76
N ALA A 321 -15.97 -12.80 6.90
CA ALA A 321 -16.79 -13.23 5.76
C ALA A 321 -17.53 -12.05 5.11
N ASP A 322 -18.07 -11.13 5.91
CA ASP A 322 -18.74 -9.93 5.43
C ASP A 322 -17.74 -8.96 4.75
N PHE A 323 -16.55 -8.72 5.33
CA PHE A 323 -15.49 -7.91 4.69
C PHE A 323 -14.98 -8.51 3.39
N LYS A 324 -14.85 -9.84 3.32
CA LYS A 324 -14.41 -10.53 2.11
C LYS A 324 -15.43 -10.38 0.99
N LEU A 325 -16.72 -10.47 1.33
CA LEU A 325 -17.81 -10.23 0.38
C LEU A 325 -17.81 -8.77 -0.10
N GLU A 326 -17.63 -7.81 0.80
CA GLU A 326 -17.51 -6.39 0.46
C GLU A 326 -16.34 -6.12 -0.51
N GLN A 327 -15.17 -6.70 -0.24
CA GLN A 327 -14.01 -6.63 -1.14
C GLN A 327 -14.34 -7.15 -2.55
N ASP A 328 -14.95 -8.32 -2.65
CA ASP A 328 -15.26 -8.94 -3.94
C ASP A 328 -16.35 -8.18 -4.69
N ASN A 329 -17.34 -7.63 -3.98
CA ASN A 329 -18.36 -6.76 -4.56
C ASN A 329 -17.75 -5.45 -5.07
N LYS A 330 -16.83 -4.84 -4.31
CA LYS A 330 -16.22 -3.58 -4.71
C LYS A 330 -15.37 -3.73 -5.97
N LYS A 331 -14.64 -4.84 -6.09
CA LYS A 331 -13.90 -5.18 -7.32
C LYS A 331 -14.83 -5.28 -8.53
N LYS A 332 -15.95 -6.00 -8.41
CA LYS A 332 -16.94 -6.12 -9.49
C LYS A 332 -17.55 -4.77 -9.87
N GLU A 333 -17.91 -3.94 -8.89
CA GLU A 333 -18.43 -2.59 -9.13
C GLU A 333 -17.45 -1.75 -9.96
N VAL A 334 -16.16 -1.79 -9.63
CA VAL A 334 -15.12 -1.08 -10.37
C VAL A 334 -14.91 -1.66 -11.78
N GLU A 335 -14.89 -3.00 -11.92
CA GLU A 335 -14.79 -3.67 -13.22
C GLU A 335 -15.93 -3.27 -14.16
N GLU A 336 -17.17 -3.32 -13.67
CA GLU A 336 -18.37 -2.93 -14.41
C GLU A 336 -18.34 -1.44 -14.75
N ALA A 337 -18.04 -0.56 -13.79
CA ALA A 337 -17.96 0.88 -14.01
C ALA A 337 -16.90 1.25 -15.06
N VAL A 338 -15.71 0.62 -15.02
CA VAL A 338 -14.66 0.86 -16.01
C VAL A 338 -15.10 0.39 -17.40
N SER A 339 -15.71 -0.78 -17.50
CA SER A 339 -16.21 -1.33 -18.77
C SER A 339 -17.30 -0.44 -19.38
N ASP A 340 -18.34 -0.12 -18.61
CA ASP A 340 -19.49 0.66 -19.08
C ASP A 340 -19.07 2.07 -19.50
N ARG A 341 -18.23 2.71 -18.70
CA ARG A 341 -17.76 4.07 -19.00
C ARG A 341 -16.79 4.10 -20.17
N PHE A 342 -16.01 3.03 -20.37
CA PHE A 342 -15.17 2.87 -21.55
C PHE A 342 -16.01 2.78 -22.83
N GLU A 343 -17.05 1.93 -22.85
CA GLU A 343 -17.92 1.78 -24.03
C GLU A 343 -18.71 3.07 -24.33
N ALA A 344 -19.16 3.79 -23.30
CA ALA A 344 -19.77 5.12 -23.44
C ALA A 344 -18.78 6.13 -24.06
N LEU A 345 -17.52 6.13 -23.62
CA LEU A 345 -16.47 6.99 -24.14
C LEU A 345 -16.17 6.72 -25.62
N ILE A 346 -16.10 5.44 -26.02
CA ILE A 346 -15.91 5.05 -27.43
C ILE A 346 -17.10 5.50 -28.28
N THR A 347 -18.32 5.34 -27.77
CA THR A 347 -19.54 5.79 -28.47
C THR A 347 -19.53 7.31 -28.67
N SER A 348 -19.20 8.08 -27.62
CA SER A 348 -19.09 9.54 -27.69
C SER A 348 -17.99 9.99 -28.66
N ARG A 349 -16.84 9.31 -28.67
CA ARG A 349 -15.76 9.57 -29.63
C ARG A 349 -16.23 9.36 -31.08
N ASN A 350 -16.88 8.23 -31.37
CA ASN A 350 -17.35 7.93 -32.71
C ASN A 350 -18.39 8.97 -33.19
N ALA A 351 -19.26 9.43 -32.30
CA ALA A 351 -20.21 10.51 -32.60
C ALA A 351 -19.48 11.83 -32.91
N LEU A 352 -18.48 12.20 -32.10
CA LEU A 352 -17.66 13.38 -32.34
C LEU A 352 -16.89 13.32 -33.68
N ASP A 353 -16.32 12.16 -34.02
CA ASP A 353 -15.59 11.98 -35.27
C ASP A 353 -16.53 12.06 -36.48
N ALA A 354 -17.72 11.47 -36.42
CA ALA A 354 -18.75 11.60 -37.47
C ALA A 354 -19.24 13.05 -37.63
N LEU A 355 -19.42 13.77 -36.52
CA LEU A 355 -19.84 15.16 -36.52
C LEU A 355 -18.77 16.07 -37.13
N ARG A 356 -17.49 15.84 -36.82
CA ARG A 356 -16.36 16.54 -37.45
C ARG A 356 -16.32 16.34 -38.96
N GLU A 357 -16.52 15.11 -39.44
CA GLU A 357 -16.60 14.82 -40.87
C GLU A 357 -17.76 15.57 -41.53
N THR A 358 -18.90 15.62 -40.86
CA THR A 358 -20.12 16.31 -41.34
C THR A 358 -19.88 17.82 -41.46
N VAL A 359 -19.32 18.44 -40.41
CA VAL A 359 -18.94 19.86 -40.39
C VAL A 359 -17.95 20.19 -41.51
N THR A 360 -16.94 19.35 -41.71
CA THR A 360 -15.91 19.54 -42.76
C THR A 360 -16.53 19.47 -44.16
N ASP A 361 -17.45 18.54 -44.41
CA ASP A 361 -18.16 18.43 -45.69
C ASP A 361 -19.08 19.63 -45.94
N MET A 362 -19.80 20.09 -44.90
CA MET A 362 -20.64 21.29 -44.98
C MET A 362 -19.83 22.55 -45.25
N GLU A 363 -18.67 22.72 -44.62
CA GLU A 363 -17.77 23.84 -44.90
C GLU A 363 -17.35 23.84 -46.38
N GLY A 364 -16.95 22.67 -46.89
CA GLY A 364 -16.58 22.49 -48.30
C GLY A 364 -17.73 22.77 -49.27
N LYS A 365 -18.97 22.39 -48.92
CA LYS A 365 -20.18 22.71 -49.69
C LYS A 365 -20.48 24.21 -49.66
N LEU A 366 -20.40 24.84 -48.50
CA LEU A 366 -20.67 26.26 -48.31
C LEU A 366 -19.71 27.13 -49.13
N GLN A 367 -18.41 26.78 -49.17
CA GLN A 367 -17.45 27.49 -50.02
C GLN A 367 -17.79 27.43 -51.51
N LYS A 368 -18.25 26.28 -52.02
CA LYS A 368 -18.70 26.13 -53.41
C LYS A 368 -19.97 26.94 -53.68
N GLN A 369 -20.93 26.90 -52.76
CA GLN A 369 -22.18 27.64 -52.87
C GLN A 369 -21.97 29.17 -52.82
N LEU A 370 -21.05 29.66 -51.99
CA LEU A 370 -20.63 31.06 -51.97
C LEU A 370 -20.11 31.51 -53.34
N ALA A 371 -19.32 30.67 -54.02
CA ALA A 371 -18.84 30.97 -55.37
C ALA A 371 -19.97 31.00 -56.41
N LEU A 372 -20.97 30.12 -56.31
CA LEU A 372 -22.13 30.08 -57.19
C LEU A 372 -23.07 31.27 -56.98
N ASN A 373 -23.29 31.68 -55.73
CA ASN A 373 -24.08 32.86 -55.39
C ASN A 373 -23.43 34.14 -55.94
N ARG A 374 -22.09 34.27 -55.84
CA ARG A 374 -21.35 35.38 -56.46
C ARG A 374 -21.47 35.43 -57.99
N GLN A 375 -21.76 34.30 -58.64
CA GLN A 375 -22.02 34.21 -60.07
C GLN A 375 -23.52 34.40 -60.43
N GLY A 376 -24.38 34.65 -59.44
CA GLY A 376 -25.84 34.77 -59.64
C GLY A 376 -26.56 33.45 -59.91
N LYS A 377 -25.91 32.30 -59.68
CA LYS A 377 -26.45 30.95 -59.98
C LYS A 377 -27.12 30.27 -58.78
N LEU A 378 -27.02 30.86 -57.60
CA LEU A 378 -27.63 30.37 -56.36
C LEU A 378 -28.31 31.56 -55.68
N SER A 379 -29.54 31.39 -55.19
CA SER A 379 -30.24 32.47 -54.50
C SER A 379 -29.60 32.80 -53.15
N PHE A 380 -29.92 33.98 -52.62
CA PHE A 380 -29.47 34.37 -51.27
C PHE A 380 -30.12 33.50 -50.20
N GLU A 381 -31.39 33.11 -50.38
CA GLU A 381 -32.13 32.31 -49.42
C GLU A 381 -31.58 30.88 -49.29
N GLU A 382 -31.24 30.25 -50.42
CA GLU A 382 -30.61 28.92 -50.42
C GLU A 382 -29.22 28.94 -49.76
N LEU A 383 -28.42 29.99 -50.03
CA LEU A 383 -27.11 30.14 -49.41
C LEU A 383 -27.22 30.39 -47.90
N ASN A 384 -28.15 31.24 -47.47
CA ASN A 384 -28.36 31.57 -46.07
C ASN A 384 -28.84 30.35 -45.27
N ALA A 385 -29.73 29.53 -45.84
CA ALA A 385 -30.18 28.30 -45.21
C ALA A 385 -29.02 27.30 -44.99
N GLN A 386 -28.15 27.11 -45.99
CA GLN A 386 -26.99 26.23 -45.82
C GLN A 386 -25.98 26.77 -44.82
N GLN A 387 -25.81 28.11 -44.79
CA GLN A 387 -24.93 28.75 -43.82
C GLN A 387 -25.44 28.58 -42.40
N GLU A 388 -26.74 28.77 -42.16
CA GLU A 388 -27.36 28.53 -40.85
C GLU A 388 -27.20 27.08 -40.41
N GLU A 389 -27.41 26.12 -41.31
CA GLU A 389 -27.20 24.69 -41.02
C GLU A 389 -25.74 24.41 -40.63
N TYR A 390 -24.77 24.84 -41.44
CA TYR A 390 -23.34 24.70 -41.11
C TYR A 390 -22.99 25.29 -39.73
N GLU A 391 -23.49 26.49 -39.44
CA GLU A 391 -23.24 27.19 -38.17
C GLU A 391 -23.86 26.49 -36.96
N GLU A 392 -25.01 25.83 -37.10
CA GLU A 392 -25.64 25.03 -36.05
C GLU A 392 -24.80 23.78 -35.73
N TYR A 393 -24.35 23.07 -36.76
CA TYR A 393 -23.51 21.89 -36.59
C TYR A 393 -22.11 22.20 -36.04
N GLU A 394 -21.51 23.36 -36.36
CA GLU A 394 -20.24 23.79 -35.76
C GLU A 394 -20.38 24.01 -34.25
N ILE A 395 -21.48 24.64 -33.81
CA ILE A 395 -21.78 24.80 -32.37
C ILE A 395 -22.02 23.45 -31.70
N GLU A 396 -22.78 22.56 -32.34
CA GLU A 396 -23.02 21.19 -31.86
C GLU A 396 -21.72 20.40 -31.74
N MET A 397 -20.78 20.60 -32.67
CA MET A 397 -19.45 19.99 -32.62
C MET A 397 -18.65 20.49 -31.41
N LEU A 398 -18.67 21.80 -31.14
CA LEU A 398 -18.01 22.37 -29.96
C LEU A 398 -18.62 21.85 -28.65
N ASP A 399 -19.95 21.69 -28.59
CA ASP A 399 -20.64 21.08 -27.45
C ASP A 399 -20.25 19.62 -27.26
N THR A 400 -20.34 18.82 -28.32
CA THR A 400 -19.99 17.39 -28.29
C THR A 400 -18.52 17.19 -27.90
N LEU A 401 -17.63 18.08 -28.34
CA LEU A 401 -16.21 18.07 -27.99
C LEU A 401 -15.98 18.38 -26.51
N ALA A 402 -16.72 19.35 -25.95
CA ALA A 402 -16.67 19.68 -24.53
C ALA A 402 -17.22 18.53 -23.66
N ASP A 403 -18.32 17.90 -24.10
CA ASP A 403 -18.92 16.75 -23.44
C ASP A 403 -18.00 15.52 -23.46
N TYR A 404 -17.43 15.20 -24.63
CA TYR A 404 -16.46 14.11 -24.78
C TYR A 404 -15.25 14.32 -23.86
N SER A 405 -14.72 15.54 -23.82
CA SER A 405 -13.57 15.87 -22.97
C SER A 405 -13.92 15.75 -21.49
N SER A 406 -15.11 16.18 -21.09
CA SER A 406 -15.57 16.02 -19.70
C SER A 406 -15.74 14.54 -19.33
N GLN A 407 -16.28 13.72 -20.24
CA GLN A 407 -16.37 12.28 -20.05
C GLN A 407 -14.98 11.63 -19.93
N LEU A 408 -14.00 12.11 -20.71
CA LEU A 408 -12.62 11.64 -20.63
C LEU A 408 -11.97 11.96 -19.28
N TYR A 409 -12.15 13.18 -18.76
CA TYR A 409 -11.62 13.56 -17.44
C TYR A 409 -12.27 12.76 -16.31
N SER A 410 -13.57 12.51 -16.39
CA SER A 410 -14.23 11.65 -15.42
C SER A 410 -13.83 10.17 -15.55
N PHE A 411 -13.48 9.71 -16.75
CA PHE A 411 -12.94 8.37 -16.95
C PHE A 411 -11.51 8.26 -16.43
N ASP A 412 -10.70 9.32 -16.56
CA ASP A 412 -9.37 9.40 -15.95
C ASP A 412 -9.44 9.37 -14.42
N ARG A 413 -10.40 10.07 -13.81
CA ARG A 413 -10.72 9.95 -12.38
C ARG A 413 -11.07 8.51 -11.99
N LEU A 414 -12.02 7.91 -12.70
CA LEU A 414 -12.45 6.52 -12.44
C LEU A 414 -11.28 5.54 -12.54
N THR A 415 -10.43 5.70 -13.55
CA THR A 415 -9.27 4.83 -13.79
C THR A 415 -8.04 5.22 -12.97
N CYS A 416 -8.18 6.12 -11.99
CA CYS A 416 -7.09 6.58 -11.13
C CYS A 416 -5.87 7.08 -11.91
N GLY A 417 -6.09 7.89 -12.94
CA GLY A 417 -5.04 8.39 -13.84
C GLY A 417 -4.58 7.38 -14.90
N GLY A 418 -5.23 6.22 -14.97
CA GLY A 418 -4.80 5.09 -15.80
C GLY A 418 -4.90 5.37 -17.30
N ILE A 419 -5.83 6.23 -17.73
CA ILE A 419 -5.94 6.60 -19.14
C ILE A 419 -4.95 7.68 -19.57
N THR A 420 -4.46 8.52 -18.65
CA THR A 420 -3.52 9.61 -18.95
C THR A 420 -2.31 9.15 -19.78
N LYS A 421 -1.79 7.92 -19.55
CA LYS A 421 -0.67 7.34 -20.33
C LYS A 421 -0.99 7.06 -21.82
N TYR A 422 -2.25 7.01 -22.21
CA TYR A 422 -2.69 6.74 -23.59
C TYR A 422 -3.18 7.99 -24.32
N LEU A 423 -3.09 9.15 -23.68
CA LEU A 423 -3.44 10.42 -24.28
C LEU A 423 -2.19 11.01 -24.97
N GLU A 424 -2.29 11.34 -26.25
CA GLU A 424 -1.21 12.01 -27.01
C GLU A 424 -1.00 13.41 -26.43
N GLU A 425 0.27 13.75 -26.19
CA GLU A 425 0.68 14.93 -25.43
C GLU A 425 0.17 16.25 -26.03
N GLY A 426 -0.86 16.81 -25.39
CA GLY A 426 -1.12 18.25 -25.31
C GLY A 426 -0.74 18.77 -23.92
N SER A 427 0.54 18.66 -23.55
CA SER A 427 1.11 19.06 -22.25
C SER A 427 0.44 18.43 -21.01
N LEU A 428 0.64 17.12 -20.83
CA LEU A 428 0.45 16.46 -19.54
C LEU A 428 1.70 15.63 -19.16
N SER A 429 2.89 16.20 -19.38
CA SER A 429 4.02 15.93 -18.48
C SER A 429 3.87 16.81 -17.24
N ALA A 430 2.78 16.61 -16.49
CA ALA A 430 3.06 16.43 -15.08
C ALA A 430 3.79 15.10 -15.08
N ASP A 431 5.02 15.07 -14.60
CA ASP A 431 5.49 13.88 -13.96
C ASP A 431 4.42 13.54 -12.90
N THR A 432 3.37 12.81 -13.29
CA THR A 432 2.75 11.83 -12.44
C THR A 432 3.85 10.82 -12.26
N VAL A 433 4.79 11.20 -11.38
CA VAL A 433 5.65 10.28 -10.66
C VAL A 433 4.70 9.14 -10.32
N ALA A 434 4.88 8.03 -11.04
CA ALA A 434 3.98 6.89 -11.03
C ALA A 434 3.67 6.59 -9.58
N GLY A 435 2.47 6.99 -9.12
CA GLY A 435 2.14 7.25 -7.72
C GLY A 435 3.36 7.12 -6.83
N GLY A 436 4.27 8.10 -6.90
CA GLY A 436 5.53 8.03 -6.18
C GLY A 436 5.17 7.77 -4.74
N GLU A 437 5.35 6.52 -4.33
CA GLU A 437 5.13 6.08 -2.97
C GLU A 437 5.87 7.12 -2.16
N SER A 438 5.13 7.88 -1.34
CA SER A 438 5.74 8.90 -0.50
C SER A 438 6.63 8.12 0.45
N TYR A 439 7.87 7.89 0.02
CA TYR A 439 8.94 7.42 0.85
C TYR A 439 8.93 8.33 2.06
N LEU A 440 9.07 7.70 3.23
CA LEU A 440 9.35 8.39 4.46
C LEU A 440 10.63 9.22 4.24
N VAL A 441 10.49 10.42 3.68
CA VAL A 441 11.51 11.45 3.79
C VAL A 441 11.37 11.99 5.21
N GLN A 442 11.78 11.17 6.16
CA GLN A 442 12.44 11.67 7.36
C GLN A 442 13.89 11.86 6.95
N GLU A 443 14.32 13.13 6.96
CA GLU A 443 15.67 13.67 6.76
C GLU A 443 16.63 12.75 6.00
N ASP A 444 17.07 13.17 4.80
CA ASP A 444 18.23 12.57 4.11
C ASP A 444 19.41 12.52 5.10
N GLY A 445 19.53 11.40 5.81
CA GLY A 445 20.68 11.11 6.65
C GLY A 445 21.87 10.92 5.73
N GLU A 446 23.02 11.48 6.09
CA GLU A 446 24.26 11.24 5.36
C GLU A 446 24.55 9.72 5.31
N GLY A 447 24.41 9.08 4.15
CA GLY A 447 24.80 7.68 3.91
C GLY A 447 23.74 6.76 3.28
N ALA A 448 24.08 5.48 3.15
CA ALA A 448 23.18 4.45 2.64
C ALA A 448 22.18 4.01 3.73
N TYR A 449 20.96 3.67 3.34
CA TYR A 449 19.92 3.22 4.27
C TYR A 449 18.95 2.22 3.61
N TYR A 450 18.30 1.39 4.44
CA TYR A 450 17.23 0.50 4.02
C TYR A 450 15.89 0.98 4.55
N THR A 451 14.81 0.69 3.82
CA THR A 451 13.43 0.89 4.25
C THR A 451 12.67 -0.44 4.13
N LEU A 452 11.98 -0.83 5.18
CA LEU A 452 11.14 -2.02 5.24
C LEU A 452 9.67 -1.58 5.37
N GLU A 453 8.91 -1.78 4.30
CA GLU A 453 7.48 -1.48 4.25
C GLU A 453 6.68 -2.77 4.31
N SER A 454 5.67 -2.85 5.16
CA SER A 454 4.72 -3.97 5.16
C SER A 454 3.42 -3.52 4.49
N ARG A 455 3.07 -4.13 3.36
CA ARG A 455 1.76 -3.95 2.72
C ARG A 455 0.82 -5.04 3.20
N MET A 456 -0.06 -4.65 4.11
CA MET A 456 -0.99 -5.61 4.72
C MET A 456 -1.92 -6.24 3.67
N GLU A 457 -2.50 -5.45 2.76
CA GLU A 457 -3.49 -5.95 1.78
C GLU A 457 -2.97 -7.09 0.91
N ASP A 458 -1.73 -6.97 0.42
CA ASP A 458 -1.10 -7.93 -0.49
C ASP A 458 -0.34 -9.05 0.25
N ASN A 459 -0.26 -9.00 1.58
CA ASN A 459 0.59 -9.86 2.39
C ASN A 459 2.05 -9.86 1.93
N ILE A 460 2.58 -8.71 1.53
CA ILE A 460 3.97 -8.55 1.09
C ILE A 460 4.68 -7.55 1.97
N PHE A 461 5.99 -7.72 2.12
CA PHE A 461 6.86 -6.63 2.50
C PHE A 461 7.69 -6.19 1.30
N LEU A 462 8.02 -4.91 1.28
CA LEU A 462 8.93 -4.29 0.33
C LEU A 462 10.16 -3.84 1.10
N LEU A 463 11.31 -4.42 0.75
CA LEU A 463 12.60 -3.94 1.21
C LEU A 463 13.20 -3.07 0.10
N HIS A 464 13.39 -1.79 0.40
CA HIS A 464 14.15 -0.87 -0.44
C HIS A 464 15.52 -0.63 0.15
N VAL A 465 16.54 -0.56 -0.71
CA VAL A 465 17.86 -0.05 -0.34
C VAL A 465 18.17 1.17 -1.19
N ARG A 466 18.50 2.29 -0.54
CA ARG A 466 18.96 3.51 -1.20
C ARG A 466 20.44 3.73 -0.91
N ILE A 467 21.20 3.96 -1.98
CA ILE A 467 22.63 4.23 -1.95
C ILE A 467 22.84 5.58 -2.64
N PRO A 468 23.44 6.58 -1.97
CA PRO A 468 23.73 7.89 -2.56
C PRO A 468 24.59 7.77 -3.84
N GLU A 469 24.39 8.68 -4.80
CA GLU A 469 25.15 8.67 -6.06
C GLU A 469 26.66 8.91 -5.87
N ASP A 470 27.03 9.60 -4.79
CA ASP A 470 28.40 9.92 -4.38
C ASP A 470 28.99 8.89 -3.38
N PHE A 471 28.33 7.76 -3.18
CA PHE A 471 28.76 6.74 -2.23
C PHE A 471 30.06 6.04 -2.70
N LYS A 472 31.02 5.91 -1.79
CA LYS A 472 32.39 5.44 -2.12
C LYS A 472 32.44 4.00 -2.63
N VAL A 473 31.53 3.15 -2.17
CA VAL A 473 31.47 1.73 -2.51
C VAL A 473 30.43 1.52 -3.61
N LYS A 474 30.83 0.92 -4.74
CA LYS A 474 29.91 0.60 -5.82
C LYS A 474 29.07 -0.63 -5.47
N VAL A 475 27.77 -0.46 -5.46
CA VAL A 475 26.79 -1.53 -5.25
C VAL A 475 25.77 -1.43 -6.37
N THR A 476 25.53 -2.55 -7.05
CA THR A 476 24.55 -2.65 -8.15
C THR A 476 23.35 -3.49 -7.78
N ASP A 477 23.52 -4.44 -6.87
CA ASP A 477 22.49 -5.41 -6.50
C ASP A 477 22.55 -5.74 -5.00
N TYR A 478 21.44 -6.23 -4.45
CA TYR A 478 21.34 -6.68 -3.07
C TYR A 478 20.44 -7.91 -2.91
N GLU A 479 20.63 -8.63 -1.82
CA GLU A 479 19.81 -9.78 -1.40
C GLU A 479 19.44 -9.64 0.07
N LEU A 480 18.23 -10.04 0.42
CA LEU A 480 17.81 -10.18 1.82
C LEU A 480 18.06 -11.60 2.32
N TRP A 481 18.68 -11.71 3.50
CA TRP A 481 18.93 -12.97 4.18
C TRP A 481 18.34 -12.92 5.58
N VAL A 482 17.50 -13.90 5.92
CA VAL A 482 16.88 -14.04 7.24
C VAL A 482 17.24 -15.43 7.77
N ASP A 483 17.85 -15.48 8.96
CA ASP A 483 18.31 -16.71 9.62
C ASP A 483 19.10 -17.65 8.69
N GLY A 484 19.96 -17.05 7.87
CA GLY A 484 20.82 -17.77 6.92
C GLY A 484 20.12 -18.27 5.66
N THR A 485 18.85 -17.91 5.42
CA THR A 485 18.10 -18.24 4.21
C THR A 485 17.86 -16.98 3.37
N GLN A 486 18.12 -17.06 2.07
CA GLN A 486 17.81 -15.97 1.15
C GLN A 486 16.29 -15.81 0.98
N VAL A 487 15.80 -14.58 1.09
CA VAL A 487 14.39 -14.22 0.94
C VAL A 487 14.24 -13.41 -0.35
N GLY A 488 13.55 -13.98 -1.34
CA GLY A 488 13.41 -13.39 -2.67
C GLY A 488 14.66 -13.49 -3.55
N ASP A 489 14.54 -12.99 -4.77
CA ASP A 489 15.64 -12.99 -5.73
C ASP A 489 16.59 -11.80 -5.52
N ARG A 490 17.80 -11.91 -6.07
CA ARG A 490 18.75 -10.79 -6.12
C ARG A 490 18.10 -9.62 -6.85
N THR A 491 18.06 -8.47 -6.19
CA THR A 491 17.34 -7.27 -6.63
C THR A 491 18.32 -6.15 -6.93
N LYS A 492 18.08 -5.35 -7.98
CA LYS A 492 18.95 -4.22 -8.32
C LYS A 492 18.82 -3.11 -7.27
N ALA A 493 19.94 -2.46 -6.94
CA ALA A 493 19.93 -1.30 -6.05
C ALA A 493 19.07 -0.18 -6.68
N GLY A 494 18.04 0.26 -5.95
CA GLY A 494 17.02 1.21 -6.42
C GLY A 494 15.65 0.58 -6.69
N ASP A 495 15.59 -0.70 -7.03
CA ASP A 495 14.33 -1.44 -7.19
C ASP A 495 13.90 -2.06 -5.84
N PRO A 496 12.59 -2.14 -5.53
CA PRO A 496 12.10 -2.86 -4.35
C PRO A 496 12.28 -4.38 -4.46
N LEU A 497 12.77 -4.99 -3.39
CA LEU A 497 12.63 -6.43 -3.17
C LEU A 497 11.24 -6.68 -2.61
N LYS A 498 10.38 -7.30 -3.43
CA LYS A 498 9.01 -7.67 -3.07
C LYS A 498 8.96 -9.14 -2.67
N HIS A 499 8.53 -9.41 -1.45
CA HIS A 499 8.37 -10.77 -0.98
C HIS A 499 7.14 -10.89 -0.06
N LEU A 500 6.53 -12.08 0.02
CA LEU A 500 5.46 -12.32 0.99
C LEU A 500 5.96 -12.01 2.40
N ALA A 501 5.14 -11.30 3.19
CA ALA A 501 5.33 -11.10 4.61
C ALA A 501 5.39 -12.48 5.25
N LEU A 502 6.61 -12.97 5.45
CA LEU A 502 6.84 -14.20 6.16
C LEU A 502 6.25 -13.98 7.56
N THR A 503 5.35 -14.88 7.98
CA THR A 503 5.07 -15.07 9.41
C THR A 503 6.34 -15.64 10.04
N LEU A 504 7.33 -14.77 10.26
CA LEU A 504 8.55 -15.11 10.96
C LEU A 504 8.22 -15.03 12.44
N ASP A 505 7.68 -16.13 12.95
CA ASP A 505 7.74 -16.39 14.37
C ASP A 505 9.24 -16.49 14.73
N ASP A 506 9.75 -15.53 15.51
CA ASP A 506 11.08 -15.57 16.16
C ASP A 506 12.32 -15.37 15.23
N VAL A 507 12.38 -14.29 14.44
CA VAL A 507 13.60 -13.91 13.67
C VAL A 507 14.78 -13.68 14.59
N GLN A 508 15.85 -14.48 14.46
CA GLN A 508 17.07 -14.30 15.25
C GLN A 508 18.06 -13.33 14.60
N SER A 509 18.06 -13.26 13.27
CA SER A 509 18.96 -12.40 12.49
C SER A 509 18.40 -12.09 11.10
N ALA A 510 18.51 -10.84 10.68
CA ALA A 510 18.27 -10.41 9.31
C ALA A 510 19.48 -9.60 8.82
N ALA A 511 19.85 -9.79 7.55
CA ALA A 511 20.97 -9.09 6.94
C ALA A 511 20.72 -8.84 5.45
N VAL A 512 21.28 -7.75 4.94
CA VAL A 512 21.28 -7.43 3.51
C VAL A 512 22.69 -7.63 2.99
N ARG A 513 22.81 -8.48 1.96
CA ARG A 513 24.07 -8.71 1.23
C ARG A 513 24.12 -7.82 0.02
N PHE A 514 25.24 -7.13 -0.16
CA PHE A 514 25.47 -6.22 -1.28
C PHE A 514 26.42 -6.82 -2.30
N TYR A 515 26.15 -6.52 -3.57
CA TYR A 515 26.92 -7.01 -4.70
C TYR A 515 27.23 -5.88 -5.68
N ASN A 516 28.38 -6.02 -6.35
CA ASN A 516 28.73 -5.27 -7.54
C ASN A 516 28.81 -6.27 -8.70
N LYS A 517 27.71 -6.37 -9.43
CA LYS A 517 27.39 -7.44 -10.38
C LYS A 517 27.40 -8.80 -9.67
N ASP A 518 28.42 -9.61 -9.95
CA ASP A 518 28.57 -10.94 -9.35
C ASP A 518 29.50 -10.95 -8.14
N ALA A 519 30.25 -9.86 -7.92
CA ALA A 519 31.19 -9.78 -6.80
C ALA A 519 30.46 -9.36 -5.53
N PHE A 520 30.57 -10.19 -4.49
CA PHE A 520 30.10 -9.85 -3.15
C PHE A 520 30.90 -8.66 -2.59
N VAL A 521 30.20 -7.71 -1.99
CA VAL A 521 30.75 -6.45 -1.47
C VAL A 521 30.74 -6.42 0.05
N ASP A 522 29.57 -6.61 0.67
CA ASP A 522 29.41 -6.52 2.13
C ASP A 522 28.12 -7.19 2.62
N GLU A 523 28.04 -7.50 3.91
CA GLU A 523 26.82 -7.96 4.60
C GLU A 523 26.50 -7.01 5.76
N CYS A 524 25.38 -6.29 5.65
CA CYS A 524 24.90 -5.39 6.70
C CYS A 524 23.76 -6.04 7.47
N LYS A 525 23.90 -6.19 8.79
CA LYS A 525 22.79 -6.62 9.65
C LYS A 525 21.72 -5.55 9.68
N ILE A 526 20.47 -5.97 9.54
CA ILE A 526 19.30 -5.10 9.62
C ILE A 526 18.39 -5.56 10.74
N ASP A 527 17.68 -4.62 11.36
CA ASP A 527 16.62 -4.92 12.31
C ASP A 527 15.30 -5.03 11.52
N PRO A 528 14.67 -6.21 11.47
CA PRO A 528 13.42 -6.43 10.74
C PRO A 528 12.20 -5.81 11.45
N MET A 529 12.36 -5.32 12.69
CA MET A 529 11.28 -4.71 13.48
C MET A 529 11.18 -3.19 13.31
N VAL A 530 12.10 -2.58 12.54
CA VAL A 530 12.08 -1.15 12.23
C VAL A 530 11.86 -0.93 10.74
N SER A 531 11.08 0.08 10.39
CA SER A 531 10.77 0.42 8.99
C SER A 531 11.91 1.09 8.25
N GLN A 532 12.94 1.56 8.94
CA GLN A 532 14.11 2.18 8.32
C GLN A 532 15.33 2.02 9.23
N GLY A 533 16.49 1.77 8.63
CA GLY A 533 17.77 1.76 9.33
C GLY A 533 18.93 2.14 8.41
N THR A 534 20.03 2.61 8.99
CA THR A 534 21.24 2.97 8.26
C THR A 534 22.02 1.71 7.86
N LEU A 535 22.69 1.78 6.71
CA LEU A 535 23.54 0.71 6.19
C LEU A 535 24.99 1.18 6.19
N ASP A 536 25.80 0.60 7.08
CA ASP A 536 27.23 0.89 7.20
C ASP A 536 28.04 -0.02 6.27
N ILE A 537 27.98 0.26 4.97
CA ILE A 537 28.65 -0.51 3.92
C ILE A 537 30.12 -0.09 3.84
N LYS A 538 31.03 -0.94 4.32
CA LYS A 538 32.47 -0.67 4.40
C LYS A 538 33.24 -1.25 3.21
N GLY A 539 32.68 -2.25 2.53
CA GLY A 539 33.34 -2.92 1.39
C GLY A 539 34.58 -3.73 1.79
N GLU A 540 34.75 -4.00 3.09
CA GLU A 540 35.87 -4.75 3.67
C GLU A 540 35.40 -6.05 4.34
N TYR A 541 34.35 -6.68 3.81
CA TYR A 541 33.90 -7.95 4.33
C TYR A 541 34.90 -9.06 3.95
N LYS A 542 35.81 -9.37 4.87
CA LYS A 542 36.45 -10.68 4.89
C LYS A 542 35.39 -11.67 5.33
N ALA A 543 34.86 -12.44 4.38
CA ALA A 543 34.12 -13.64 4.71
C ALA A 543 34.92 -14.40 5.76
N ALA A 544 34.32 -14.61 6.93
CA ALA A 544 34.78 -15.67 7.79
C ALA A 544 34.63 -16.94 6.95
N GLU A 545 35.75 -17.48 6.48
CA GLU A 545 35.78 -18.84 5.96
C GLU A 545 35.03 -19.69 6.99
N LYS A 546 34.01 -20.43 6.54
CA LYS A 546 33.42 -21.48 7.37
C LYS A 546 34.56 -22.45 7.69
N LYS A 547 35.17 -22.24 8.85
CA LYS A 547 36.14 -23.16 9.44
C LYS A 547 35.45 -24.50 9.57
N ALA A 548 36.09 -25.53 9.02
CA ALA A 548 35.54 -26.87 9.01
C ALA A 548 35.22 -27.28 10.46
N GLU A 549 33.97 -27.59 10.73
CA GLU A 549 33.58 -28.16 12.02
C GLU A 549 34.17 -29.56 12.12
N LYS A 550 35.04 -29.76 13.10
CA LYS A 550 35.67 -31.05 13.39
C LYS A 550 35.01 -31.67 14.62
N LYS A 551 34.79 -32.98 14.59
CA LYS A 551 34.36 -33.75 15.76
C LYS A 551 35.51 -33.88 16.76
N ALA A 552 35.36 -33.31 17.95
CA ALA A 552 36.37 -33.36 19.02
C ALA A 552 36.13 -34.47 20.05
N ALA A 553 34.87 -34.84 20.31
CA ALA A 553 34.53 -35.87 21.28
C ALA A 553 33.14 -36.45 21.03
N ASP A 554 32.92 -37.67 21.54
CA ASP A 554 31.60 -38.24 21.79
C ASP A 554 31.20 -37.98 23.24
N TYR A 555 29.90 -37.90 23.52
CA TYR A 555 29.43 -37.87 24.91
C TYR A 555 28.25 -38.78 25.14
N SER A 556 28.12 -39.24 26.39
CA SER A 556 26.94 -39.97 26.86
C SER A 556 26.24 -39.16 27.94
N TYR A 557 24.91 -39.22 27.92
CA TYR A 557 24.05 -38.49 28.84
C TYR A 557 23.01 -39.44 29.43
N THR A 558 22.98 -39.55 30.76
CA THR A 558 21.95 -40.32 31.48
C THR A 558 21.26 -39.43 32.52
N PHE A 559 19.94 -39.32 32.42
CA PHE A 559 19.13 -38.59 33.39
C PHE A 559 18.34 -39.54 34.29
N ARG A 560 18.45 -39.37 35.61
CA ARG A 560 17.67 -40.14 36.60
C ARG A 560 16.58 -39.28 37.21
N SER A 561 15.35 -39.42 36.69
CA SER A 561 14.15 -38.69 37.13
C SER A 561 13.83 -38.85 38.63
N SER A 562 14.25 -39.95 39.26
CA SER A 562 14.06 -40.19 40.70
C SER A 562 14.96 -39.34 41.61
N THR A 563 16.04 -38.76 41.08
CA THR A 563 17.05 -38.02 41.87
C THR A 563 17.34 -36.61 41.33
N GLY A 564 16.79 -36.24 40.17
CA GLY A 564 17.09 -34.96 39.51
C GLY A 564 18.54 -34.83 39.02
N MET A 565 19.28 -35.94 38.96
CA MET A 565 20.70 -35.98 38.61
C MET A 565 20.90 -36.34 37.14
N ALA A 566 21.69 -35.53 36.44
CA ALA A 566 22.23 -35.80 35.12
C ALA A 566 23.68 -36.29 35.24
N GLU A 567 24.01 -37.37 34.54
CA GLU A 567 25.38 -37.89 34.39
C GLU A 567 25.85 -37.65 32.96
N LEU A 568 26.93 -36.89 32.81
CA LEU A 568 27.57 -36.59 31.53
C LEU A 568 28.98 -37.19 31.52
N LYS A 569 29.28 -38.00 30.50
CA LYS A 569 30.62 -38.56 30.28
C LYS A 569 31.09 -38.19 28.88
N ILE A 570 32.30 -37.65 28.77
CA ILE A 570 32.88 -37.20 27.50
C ILE A 570 34.08 -38.06 27.15
N GLU A 571 34.09 -38.55 25.92
CA GLU A 571 35.12 -39.42 25.35
C GLU A 571 35.78 -38.69 24.17
N PRO A 572 36.99 -38.14 24.35
CA PRO A 572 37.71 -37.44 23.29
C PRO A 572 37.97 -38.33 22.07
N ALA A 573 37.96 -37.73 20.88
CA ALA A 573 38.39 -38.40 19.66
C ALA A 573 39.92 -38.68 19.71
N ALA A 574 40.34 -39.77 19.05
CA ALA A 574 41.74 -40.17 19.06
C ALA A 574 42.63 -39.11 18.37
N GLY A 575 43.69 -38.66 19.06
CA GLY A 575 44.65 -37.69 18.54
C GLY A 575 44.41 -36.22 18.94
N GLU A 576 43.34 -35.92 19.69
CA GLU A 576 43.01 -34.53 20.07
C GLU A 576 43.81 -33.96 21.26
N GLY A 577 44.55 -34.80 22.01
CA GLY A 577 45.35 -34.34 23.15
C GLY A 577 44.54 -33.82 24.36
N ILE A 578 43.23 -34.04 24.38
CA ILE A 578 42.31 -33.57 25.43
C ILE A 578 42.51 -34.38 26.71
N ALA A 579 42.94 -33.71 27.79
CA ALA A 579 43.11 -34.32 29.11
C ALA A 579 42.05 -33.86 30.12
N TYR A 580 41.52 -32.65 29.95
CA TYR A 580 40.47 -32.11 30.82
C TYR A 580 39.40 -31.33 30.05
N TYR A 581 38.24 -31.14 30.67
CA TYR A 581 37.16 -30.31 30.13
C TYR A 581 36.45 -29.48 31.20
N GLN A 582 35.75 -28.44 30.75
CA GLN A 582 34.86 -27.61 31.57
C GLN A 582 33.60 -27.26 30.78
N VAL A 583 32.43 -27.43 31.38
CA VAL A 583 31.14 -27.09 30.77
C VAL A 583 30.66 -25.75 31.31
N THR A 584 30.28 -24.85 30.41
CA THR A 584 29.72 -23.53 30.71
C THR A 584 28.35 -23.35 30.05
N ASP A 585 27.57 -22.41 30.56
CA ASP A 585 26.39 -21.90 29.84
C ASP A 585 26.81 -20.95 28.70
N ARG A 586 25.82 -20.38 27.99
CA ARG A 586 26.04 -19.40 26.92
C ARG A 586 26.72 -18.11 27.38
N ASP A 587 26.59 -17.76 28.66
CA ASP A 587 27.17 -16.56 29.26
C ASP A 587 28.59 -16.81 29.81
N GLY A 588 29.12 -18.03 29.63
CA GLY A 588 30.45 -18.43 30.06
C GLY A 588 30.56 -18.74 31.56
N GLN A 589 29.45 -18.83 32.29
CA GLN A 589 29.46 -19.30 33.66
C GLN A 589 29.60 -20.82 33.69
N ALA A 590 30.52 -21.30 34.54
CA ALA A 590 30.71 -22.73 34.72
C ALA A 590 29.46 -23.36 35.34
N VAL A 591 28.94 -24.39 34.68
CA VAL A 591 27.73 -25.12 35.13
C VAL A 591 28.01 -25.92 36.41
N PHE A 592 29.29 -26.10 36.75
CA PHE A 592 29.77 -26.77 37.95
C PHE A 592 31.05 -26.07 38.46
N GLU A 593 31.49 -26.39 39.69
CA GLU A 593 32.70 -25.83 40.35
C GLU A 593 33.83 -25.52 39.37
N LYS A 594 34.58 -24.44 39.60
CA LYS A 594 35.68 -23.93 38.74
C LYS A 594 36.86 -24.92 38.49
N LYS A 595 36.73 -26.19 38.82
CA LYS A 595 37.74 -27.24 38.63
C LYS A 595 37.52 -27.95 37.29
N LEU A 596 38.62 -28.13 36.56
CA LEU A 596 38.67 -28.90 35.32
C LEU A 596 38.40 -30.39 35.60
N VAL A 597 37.52 -31.02 34.83
CA VAL A 597 37.15 -32.44 34.96
C VAL A 597 38.03 -33.29 34.04
N PRO A 598 38.65 -34.39 34.51
CA PRO A 598 39.44 -35.28 33.65
C PRO A 598 38.60 -35.88 32.53
N ALA A 599 39.17 -35.94 31.31
CA ALA A 599 38.52 -36.58 30.18
C ALA A 599 38.31 -38.09 30.43
N GLY A 600 37.13 -38.62 30.10
CA GLY A 600 36.75 -40.01 30.35
C GLY A 600 36.08 -40.31 31.70
N GLU A 601 36.12 -39.38 32.66
CA GLU A 601 35.38 -39.54 33.92
C GLU A 601 33.93 -39.04 33.80
N PRO A 602 32.92 -39.82 34.25
CA PRO A 602 31.55 -39.34 34.29
C PRO A 602 31.38 -38.33 35.43
N PHE A 603 30.73 -37.22 35.12
CA PHE A 603 30.39 -36.17 36.09
C PHE A 603 28.88 -36.11 36.32
N ARG A 604 28.46 -35.85 37.56
CA ARG A 604 27.06 -35.81 37.99
C ARG A 604 26.65 -34.42 38.52
N TYR A 605 25.50 -33.90 38.08
CA TYR A 605 24.99 -32.58 38.51
C TYR A 605 23.46 -32.47 38.57
N LEU A 606 22.96 -31.48 39.31
CA LEU A 606 21.54 -31.22 39.58
C LEU A 606 20.87 -30.32 38.50
N GLU A 607 19.82 -30.89 37.92
CA GLU A 607 18.85 -30.51 36.86
C GLU A 607 18.75 -29.12 36.19
N VAL A 608 19.35 -28.01 36.63
CA VAL A 608 18.89 -26.68 36.13
C VAL A 608 19.40 -26.31 34.73
N ALA A 609 20.56 -26.81 34.28
CA ALA A 609 21.13 -26.48 32.96
C ALA A 609 21.01 -27.58 31.88
N ALA A 610 20.49 -28.76 32.23
CA ALA A 610 20.59 -29.96 31.38
C ALA A 610 19.37 -30.25 30.48
N LYS A 611 18.29 -29.46 30.57
CA LYS A 611 17.10 -29.61 29.69
C LYS A 611 17.30 -29.02 28.30
N ASP A 612 18.28 -28.13 28.12
CA ASP A 612 18.59 -27.53 26.83
C ASP A 612 20.09 -27.65 26.52
N GLN A 613 20.48 -28.85 26.05
CA GLN A 613 21.87 -29.16 25.70
C GLN A 613 22.42 -28.24 24.58
N LYS A 614 21.55 -27.61 23.76
CA LYS A 614 21.93 -26.63 22.73
C LYS A 614 22.39 -25.28 23.30
N ASN A 615 22.23 -25.07 24.61
CA ASN A 615 22.68 -23.86 25.30
C ASN A 615 23.94 -24.08 26.15
N LEU A 616 24.53 -25.28 26.09
CA LEU A 616 25.77 -25.59 26.78
C LEU A 616 26.96 -25.42 25.83
N ARG A 617 28.07 -24.90 26.35
CA ARG A 617 29.38 -24.91 25.69
C ARG A 617 30.35 -25.75 26.51
N ILE A 618 31.33 -26.35 25.85
CA ILE A 618 32.40 -27.10 26.51
C ILE A 618 33.74 -26.55 26.08
N THR A 619 34.65 -26.36 27.03
CA THR A 619 36.03 -25.98 26.76
C THR A 619 36.95 -27.15 27.10
N PHE A 620 37.78 -27.55 26.14
CA PHE A 620 38.75 -28.64 26.29
C PHE A 620 40.14 -28.09 26.62
N TYR A 621 40.90 -28.85 27.39
CA TYR A 621 42.25 -28.51 27.85
C TYR A 621 43.20 -29.70 27.71
N ASP A 622 44.47 -29.40 27.45
CA ASP A 622 45.55 -30.39 27.38
C ASP A 622 46.03 -30.84 28.77
N ALA A 623 47.04 -31.72 28.82
CA ALA A 623 47.62 -32.23 30.06
C ALA A 623 48.28 -31.13 30.93
N ASP A 624 48.74 -30.03 30.31
CA ASP A 624 49.32 -28.86 30.98
C ASP A 624 48.24 -27.83 31.39
N LYS A 625 46.95 -28.15 31.21
CA LYS A 625 45.78 -27.30 31.47
C LYS A 625 45.74 -26.04 30.60
N LYS A 626 46.39 -26.04 29.44
CA LYS A 626 46.19 -25.01 28.43
C LYS A 626 44.93 -25.31 27.64
N LYS A 627 44.16 -24.26 27.36
CA LYS A 627 42.94 -24.35 26.56
C LYS A 627 43.30 -24.83 25.14
N LEU A 628 42.61 -25.87 24.68
CA LEU A 628 42.69 -26.41 23.32
C LEU A 628 41.60 -25.80 22.44
N TYR A 629 40.33 -26.09 22.76
CA TYR A 629 39.19 -25.71 21.92
C TYR A 629 37.98 -25.33 22.78
N THR A 630 37.04 -24.59 22.19
CA THR A 630 35.68 -24.47 22.71
C THR A 630 34.72 -25.12 21.72
N GLY A 631 33.98 -26.13 22.16
CA GLY A 631 33.05 -26.92 21.37
C GLY A 631 31.58 -26.72 21.76
N GLU A 632 30.71 -27.15 20.85
CA GLU A 632 29.26 -27.12 20.99
C GLU A 632 28.71 -28.55 21.03
N PHE A 633 27.71 -28.77 21.88
CA PHE A 633 27.02 -30.06 21.96
C PHE A 633 26.06 -30.22 20.78
N GLN A 634 26.09 -31.39 20.15
CA GLN A 634 25.16 -31.82 19.09
C GLN A 634 24.23 -32.89 19.68
N PRO A 635 23.04 -32.53 20.22
CA PRO A 635 22.19 -33.47 20.96
C PRO A 635 21.61 -34.59 20.10
N ASP A 636 21.43 -34.32 18.81
CA ASP A 636 20.85 -35.26 17.85
C ASP A 636 21.82 -36.41 17.50
N THR A 637 23.13 -36.17 17.63
CA THR A 637 24.19 -37.14 17.28
C THR A 637 25.03 -37.58 18.47
N LEU A 638 24.85 -36.96 19.64
CA LEU A 638 25.65 -37.15 20.86
C LEU A 638 27.15 -36.88 20.65
N GLN A 639 27.46 -35.87 19.83
CA GLN A 639 28.82 -35.47 19.49
C GLN A 639 29.11 -34.05 19.98
N ILE A 640 30.39 -33.72 20.11
CA ILE A 640 30.86 -32.36 20.34
C ILE A 640 31.69 -31.94 19.15
N THR A 641 31.26 -30.86 18.49
CA THR A 641 32.00 -30.25 17.37
C THR A 641 32.75 -29.02 17.86
N VAL A 642 33.97 -28.85 17.35
CA VAL A 642 34.80 -27.67 17.60
C VAL A 642 35.10 -27.00 16.26
N GLN A 643 35.24 -25.69 16.30
CA GLN A 643 35.76 -24.93 15.16
C GLN A 643 37.28 -24.95 15.25
N GLU A 644 37.97 -25.38 14.19
CA GLU A 644 39.44 -25.24 14.12
C GLU A 644 39.80 -23.75 14.11
N GLU A 645 40.72 -23.33 14.98
CA GLU A 645 41.24 -21.95 15.03
C GLU A 645 42.11 -21.60 13.82
#